data_AF-A0A965S1J4-F1
#
_entry.id   AF-A0A965S1J4-F1
#
_cell.length_a   1.000
_cell.length_b   1.000
_cell.length_c   1.000
_cell.angle_alpha   90.00
_cell.angle_beta   90.00
_cell.angle_gamma   90.00
#
_symmetry.space_group_name_H-M   'P 1'
#
loop_
_entity.id
_entity.type
_entity.pdbx_description
1 polymer ?
#
loop_
_entity_poly.entity_id
_entity_poly.type
_entity_poly.pdbx_seq_one_letter_code
_entity_poly.pdbx_strand_id
1 'polypeptide(L)'
;MNAGWRNPGRDGATMSLAEMRNTLATLRRQVDKRQQERRNLRIEKSRSADDEHGRRVLIPVSRDVLAFFSKVQRAVLADQRRYVAAAEPVIEQPSTALAEQAVPVADRGQFSAPRAMAEAPDGLLNGMLVRWQEMAQVIPTRATDKLQGPAAVCFALMHNELELMTREQSERMNVSLPVLSKLQQAVRAFEAGRAMDTVTLLKNVLQGDPHNHTILALLSQVLYYLTNNQAPTMLPEAREFAQRSMIFSEKIRPERLMFYRYLALSSERHFGHERVLEWVRETGVLEPKNLMGKDGLLSHGTLPLRVWALLASITPDVWTTAEFEAMRDVTLRALGGAALYVVWFHPQLVHAVNLPKPQLELVDEVEKNLHLAYENYSEVARSMRQLPLQTGSMGWFVRVRFLNTMAQVCPTPSFDQVLFYMALDGRAWRENVFPDQELRMLLQDSTLNYWYMWAMVVTPFKDVRLPYLLPADETVSDGPLLAHCDKLLNSLKVMEKERIKPTVWADIKPWLTNWQMDHLLAAGIGSNKPRQRFTPNLIPYNHFYRRWQLPMAINPLASELIAETARRGGFASFYEIIAAFEGALRLIDDPRFGLLANQREALERGRKHDPKKFGNMAIHDKGAGGMMMVLLPVGMMGLATMIFHFSANFGQAAGLVLALLGVGGVLMMNMKKG
;
A
#
# COMPACT_ATOMS: atom_id res chain seq x y z
N MET A 1 35.67 17.35 -3.41
CA MET A 1 36.47 17.67 -2.21
C MET A 1 36.02 16.76 -1.08
N ASN A 2 36.93 15.87 -0.67
CA ASN A 2 36.69 14.81 0.31
C ASN A 2 36.61 15.36 1.73
N ALA A 3 35.48 15.18 2.39
CA ALA A 3 35.39 15.21 3.85
C ALA A 3 34.97 13.81 4.31
N GLY A 4 35.94 13.08 4.86
CA GLY A 4 35.79 11.68 5.27
C GLY A 4 34.82 11.51 6.42
N TRP A 5 33.79 10.70 6.19
CA TRP A 5 32.95 10.15 7.25
C TRP A 5 33.63 8.91 7.82
N ARG A 6 34.04 8.97 9.08
CA ARG A 6 34.54 7.83 9.85
C ARG A 6 33.40 6.87 10.19
N ASN A 7 33.72 5.58 10.17
CA ASN A 7 32.90 4.43 10.58
C ASN A 7 32.11 4.65 11.89
N PRO A 8 30.83 4.24 11.99
CA PRO A 8 29.99 4.42 13.19
C PRO A 8 30.15 3.29 14.24
N GLY A 9 31.32 2.63 14.31
CA GLY A 9 31.53 1.43 15.14
C GLY A 9 32.12 1.67 16.54
N ARG A 10 32.63 2.86 16.83
CA ARG A 10 33.21 3.24 18.13
C ARG A 10 33.02 4.74 18.29
N ASP A 11 32.10 5.14 19.16
CA ASP A 11 32.14 6.37 19.98
C ASP A 11 30.78 6.54 20.66
N GLY A 12 30.63 5.92 21.83
CA GLY A 12 29.59 6.26 22.79
C GLY A 12 29.94 7.57 23.49
N ALA A 13 30.03 8.66 22.74
CA ALA A 13 30.26 9.99 23.31
C ALA A 13 29.00 10.44 24.05
N THR A 14 29.06 10.42 25.38
CA THR A 14 27.99 10.88 26.27
C THR A 14 27.92 12.39 26.25
N MET A 15 26.79 12.95 25.81
CA MET A 15 26.61 14.40 25.76
C MET A 15 26.47 14.98 27.17
N SER A 16 27.19 16.06 27.47
CA SER A 16 26.99 16.81 28.71
C SER A 16 25.62 17.52 28.73
N LEU A 17 25.14 17.95 29.91
CA LEU A 17 23.86 18.66 30.04
C LEU A 17 23.84 19.98 29.24
N ALA A 18 24.99 20.66 29.14
CA ALA A 18 25.15 21.85 28.31
C ALA A 18 25.09 21.52 26.81
N GLU A 19 25.74 20.42 26.40
CA GLU A 19 25.67 19.93 25.02
C GLU A 19 24.24 19.52 24.63
N MET A 20 23.50 18.81 25.49
CA MET A 20 22.11 18.46 25.20
C MET A 20 21.21 19.68 25.01
N ARG A 21 21.38 20.74 25.84
CA ARG A 21 20.66 22.00 25.67
C ARG A 21 20.99 22.68 24.33
N ASN A 22 22.27 22.70 23.95
CA ASN A 22 22.71 23.25 22.67
C ASN A 22 22.16 22.45 21.47
N THR A 23 22.11 21.12 21.58
CA THR A 23 21.54 20.24 20.55
C THR A 23 20.04 20.44 20.42
N LEU A 24 19.30 20.60 21.52
CA LEU A 24 17.87 20.93 21.48
C LEU A 24 17.60 22.29 20.82
N ALA A 25 18.41 23.30 21.13
CA ALA A 25 18.32 24.61 20.48
C ALA A 25 18.59 24.53 18.96
N THR A 26 19.56 23.70 18.56
CA THR A 26 19.87 23.43 17.15
C THR A 26 18.72 22.69 16.46
N LEU A 27 18.15 21.68 17.11
CA LEU A 27 17.01 20.92 16.61
C LEU A 27 15.80 21.84 16.39
N ARG A 28 15.51 22.75 17.33
CA ARG A 28 14.42 23.74 17.18
C ARG A 28 14.61 24.60 15.94
N ARG A 29 15.81 25.16 15.73
CA ARG A 29 16.12 25.96 14.53
C ARG A 29 15.95 25.16 13.24
N GLN A 30 16.35 23.89 13.22
CA GLN A 30 16.18 23.02 12.05
C GLN A 30 14.70 22.73 11.75
N VAL A 31 13.90 22.50 12.80
CA VAL A 31 12.44 22.30 12.67
C VAL A 31 11.79 23.56 12.08
N ASP A 32 12.10 24.74 12.62
CA ASP A 32 11.55 26.02 12.15
C ASP A 32 11.91 26.28 10.68
N LYS A 33 13.18 26.06 10.32
CA LYS A 33 13.67 26.21 8.94
C LYS A 33 12.91 25.31 7.98
N ARG A 34 12.71 24.03 8.33
CA ARG A 34 11.99 23.08 7.48
C ARG A 34 10.50 23.39 7.33
N GLN A 35 9.86 23.91 8.38
CA GLN A 35 8.48 24.36 8.26
C GLN A 35 8.35 25.50 7.24
N GLN A 36 9.32 26.42 7.23
CA GLN A 36 9.38 27.51 6.27
C GLN A 36 9.68 27.00 4.85
N GLU A 37 10.64 26.09 4.67
CA GLU A 37 10.95 25.45 3.38
C GLU A 37 9.72 24.70 2.82
N ARG A 38 8.97 23.98 3.65
CA ARG A 38 7.73 23.30 3.25
C ARG A 38 6.64 24.26 2.82
N ARG A 39 6.50 25.39 3.52
CA ARG A 39 5.55 26.43 3.14
C ARG A 39 5.89 27.00 1.76
N ASN A 40 7.18 27.22 1.48
CA ASN A 40 7.66 27.71 0.19
C ASN A 40 7.47 26.68 -0.92
N LEU A 41 7.81 25.41 -0.68
CA LEU A 41 7.61 24.31 -1.64
C LEU A 41 6.13 24.09 -2.00
N ARG A 42 5.20 24.25 -1.05
CA ARG A 42 3.75 24.18 -1.34
C ARG A 42 3.31 25.32 -2.26
N ILE A 43 3.89 26.50 -2.09
CA ILE A 43 3.62 27.67 -2.95
C ILE A 43 4.25 27.46 -4.34
N GLU A 44 5.45 26.90 -4.42
CA GLU A 44 6.13 26.60 -5.70
C GLU A 44 5.45 25.46 -6.48
N LYS A 45 5.14 24.33 -5.84
CA LYS A 45 4.37 23.23 -6.48
C LYS A 45 2.98 23.68 -6.94
N SER A 46 2.36 24.67 -6.27
CA SER A 46 1.10 25.27 -6.75
C SER A 46 1.27 26.14 -8.00
N ARG A 47 2.49 26.59 -8.30
CA ARG A 47 2.83 27.41 -9.47
C ARG A 47 3.41 26.60 -10.63
N SER A 48 4.09 25.48 -10.35
CA SER A 48 4.73 24.63 -11.37
C SER A 48 3.84 23.52 -11.92
N ALA A 49 2.68 23.25 -11.28
CA ALA A 49 1.72 22.23 -11.72
C ALA A 49 1.02 22.53 -13.06
N ASP A 50 1.34 23.69 -13.67
CA ASP A 50 0.79 24.12 -14.95
C ASP A 50 1.74 23.89 -16.14
N ASP A 51 3.04 23.59 -15.92
CA ASP A 51 4.06 23.67 -16.99
C ASP A 51 4.78 22.36 -17.38
N GLU A 52 4.66 21.26 -16.65
CA GLU A 52 5.32 19.99 -17.02
C GLU A 52 4.39 19.04 -17.78
N HIS A 53 4.37 19.17 -19.11
CA HIS A 53 3.72 18.22 -20.01
C HIS A 53 4.60 17.98 -21.23
N GLY A 54 5.10 16.76 -21.41
CA GLY A 54 5.75 16.44 -22.68
C GLY A 54 6.65 15.21 -22.78
N ARG A 55 6.67 14.29 -21.82
CA ARG A 55 7.45 13.05 -21.97
C ARG A 55 6.56 11.82 -21.94
N ARG A 56 6.46 11.14 -23.10
CA ARG A 56 5.95 9.77 -23.17
C ARG A 56 6.92 8.88 -22.40
N VAL A 57 6.51 8.40 -21.23
CA VAL A 57 7.31 7.49 -20.40
C VAL A 57 6.89 6.07 -20.71
N LEU A 58 7.88 5.20 -20.96
CA LEU A 58 7.66 3.76 -21.04
C LEU A 58 7.13 3.25 -19.70
N ILE A 59 5.89 2.78 -19.69
CA ILE A 59 5.26 2.18 -18.52
C ILE A 59 5.77 0.73 -18.41
N PRO A 60 6.54 0.38 -17.36
CA PRO A 60 7.03 -0.98 -17.21
C PRO A 60 5.88 -1.93 -16.86
N VAL A 61 5.76 -3.03 -17.61
CA VAL A 61 4.79 -4.10 -17.37
C VAL A 61 5.54 -5.35 -16.94
N SER A 62 5.11 -6.02 -15.87
CA SER A 62 5.73 -7.28 -15.43
C SER A 62 5.47 -8.43 -16.42
N ARG A 63 6.34 -9.44 -16.37
CA ARG A 63 6.19 -10.67 -17.15
C ARG A 63 4.87 -11.40 -16.84
N ASP A 64 4.40 -11.34 -15.59
CA ASP A 64 3.18 -12.04 -15.16
C ASP A 64 1.92 -11.40 -15.75
N VAL A 65 1.86 -10.07 -15.78
CA VAL A 65 0.78 -9.34 -16.44
C VAL A 65 0.77 -9.63 -17.93
N LEU A 66 1.94 -9.55 -18.60
CA LEU A 66 2.07 -9.91 -20.01
C LEU A 66 1.64 -11.36 -20.27
N ALA A 67 2.06 -12.30 -19.42
CA ALA A 67 1.70 -13.72 -19.54
C ALA A 67 0.20 -13.95 -19.37
N PHE A 68 -0.45 -13.27 -18.41
CA PHE A 68 -1.90 -13.33 -18.21
C PHE A 68 -2.66 -12.87 -19.47
N PHE A 69 -2.41 -11.65 -19.94
CA PHE A 69 -3.08 -11.10 -21.13
C PHE A 69 -2.76 -11.91 -22.40
N SER A 70 -1.54 -12.42 -22.54
CA SER A 70 -1.16 -13.33 -23.63
C SER A 70 -1.90 -14.68 -23.55
N LYS A 71 -2.18 -15.19 -22.34
CA LYS A 71 -2.98 -16.41 -22.15
C LYS A 71 -4.44 -16.19 -22.54
N VAL A 72 -5.01 -15.03 -22.17
CA VAL A 72 -6.36 -14.63 -22.56
C VAL A 72 -6.47 -14.51 -24.08
N GLN A 73 -5.54 -13.79 -24.72
CA GLN A 73 -5.54 -13.60 -26.17
C GLN A 73 -5.41 -14.94 -26.91
N ARG A 74 -4.52 -15.84 -26.48
CA ARG A 74 -4.42 -17.19 -27.04
C ARG A 74 -5.69 -18.01 -26.87
N ALA A 75 -6.36 -17.92 -25.72
CA ALA A 75 -7.62 -18.61 -25.48
C ALA A 75 -8.72 -18.10 -26.43
N VAL A 76 -8.82 -16.79 -26.64
CA VAL A 76 -9.81 -16.18 -27.56
C VAL A 76 -9.51 -16.53 -29.02
N LEU A 77 -8.25 -16.56 -29.43
CA LEU A 77 -7.86 -17.05 -30.76
C LEU A 77 -8.16 -18.54 -30.94
N ALA A 78 -7.99 -19.35 -29.89
CA ALA A 78 -8.36 -20.76 -29.91
C ALA A 78 -9.88 -20.96 -30.00
N ASP A 79 -10.66 -20.14 -29.29
CA ASP A 79 -12.12 -20.10 -29.38
C ASP A 79 -12.59 -19.80 -30.82
N GLN A 80 -12.02 -18.78 -31.46
CA GLN A 80 -12.32 -18.46 -32.87
C GLN A 80 -12.02 -19.62 -33.81
N ARG A 81 -10.83 -20.24 -33.68
CA ARG A 81 -10.44 -21.37 -34.52
C ARG A 81 -11.37 -22.57 -34.32
N ARG A 82 -11.82 -22.82 -33.09
CA ARG A 82 -12.75 -23.90 -32.77
C ARG A 82 -14.10 -23.76 -33.49
N TYR A 83 -14.58 -22.54 -33.71
CA TYR A 83 -15.85 -22.31 -34.40
C TYR A 83 -15.77 -22.38 -35.92
N VAL A 84 -14.59 -22.13 -36.50
CA VAL A 84 -14.50 -21.86 -37.96
C VAL A 84 -13.41 -22.63 -38.70
N ALA A 85 -12.34 -23.09 -38.06
CA ALA A 85 -11.29 -23.83 -38.75
C ALA A 85 -11.51 -25.35 -38.64
N ALA A 86 -11.55 -26.06 -39.78
CA ALA A 86 -11.33 -27.50 -39.79
C ALA A 86 -10.00 -27.77 -39.09
N ALA A 87 -9.98 -28.77 -38.20
CA ALA A 87 -8.84 -29.04 -37.32
C ALA A 87 -7.55 -29.17 -38.14
N GLU A 88 -6.63 -28.21 -38.01
CA GLU A 88 -5.24 -28.46 -38.39
C GLU A 88 -4.69 -29.50 -37.41
N PRO A 89 -3.97 -30.53 -37.89
CA PRO A 89 -3.31 -31.47 -37.01
C PRO A 89 -2.32 -30.71 -36.15
N VAL A 90 -2.37 -30.96 -34.85
CA VAL A 90 -1.38 -30.49 -33.88
C VAL A 90 -0.02 -31.03 -34.32
N ILE A 91 0.79 -30.20 -34.96
CA ILE A 91 2.22 -30.47 -35.10
C ILE A 91 2.82 -30.13 -33.74
N GLU A 92 3.06 -31.15 -32.92
CA GLU A 92 4.00 -31.06 -31.81
C GLU A 92 5.39 -30.74 -32.37
N GLN A 93 5.80 -29.48 -32.30
CA GLN A 93 7.21 -29.14 -32.15
C GLN A 93 7.38 -27.92 -31.23
N PRO A 94 8.08 -28.06 -30.09
CA PRO A 94 8.60 -26.93 -29.35
C PRO A 94 9.87 -26.45 -30.05
N SER A 95 9.84 -25.28 -30.67
CA SER A 95 11.08 -24.55 -30.98
C SER A 95 11.21 -23.38 -30.01
N THR A 96 11.99 -23.66 -28.96
CA THR A 96 12.71 -22.67 -28.17
C THR A 96 13.59 -21.82 -29.09
N ALA A 97 13.11 -20.67 -29.54
CA ALA A 97 13.94 -19.63 -30.12
C ALA A 97 13.15 -18.31 -30.17
N LEU A 98 13.07 -17.61 -29.03
CA LEU A 98 12.88 -16.15 -28.93
C LEU A 98 12.93 -15.69 -27.46
N ALA A 99 13.81 -16.31 -26.67
CA ALA A 99 14.04 -15.94 -25.27
C ALA A 99 15.54 -15.81 -25.00
N GLU A 100 16.23 -14.93 -25.73
CA GLU A 100 17.62 -14.59 -25.39
C GLU A 100 18.03 -13.26 -26.03
N GLN A 101 17.52 -12.17 -25.46
CA GLN A 101 18.26 -10.90 -25.42
C GLN A 101 18.14 -10.34 -24.00
N ALA A 102 18.82 -11.01 -23.08
CA ALA A 102 19.11 -10.46 -21.76
C ALA A 102 20.25 -9.44 -21.91
N VAL A 103 19.96 -8.18 -21.61
CA VAL A 103 20.98 -7.14 -21.40
C VAL A 103 21.74 -7.49 -20.10
N PRO A 104 23.08 -7.48 -20.08
CA PRO A 104 23.83 -7.83 -18.88
C PRO A 104 23.73 -6.69 -17.86
N VAL A 105 23.12 -6.97 -16.71
CA VAL A 105 23.14 -6.07 -15.56
C VAL A 105 24.48 -6.25 -14.85
N ALA A 106 25.30 -5.22 -14.88
CA ALA A 106 26.58 -5.17 -14.20
C ALA A 106 26.38 -5.27 -12.67
N ASP A 107 27.10 -6.23 -12.10
CA ASP A 107 27.20 -6.51 -10.68
C ASP A 107 27.83 -5.32 -9.94
N ARG A 108 27.12 -4.75 -8.98
CA ARG A 108 27.66 -3.76 -8.04
C ARG A 108 27.15 -4.02 -6.63
N GLY A 109 28.04 -4.60 -5.82
CA GLY A 109 28.27 -4.19 -4.44
C GLY A 109 27.20 -4.58 -3.42
N GLN A 110 27.34 -5.80 -2.89
CA GLN A 110 26.63 -6.27 -1.71
C GLN A 110 26.89 -5.35 -0.50
N PHE A 111 25.82 -4.70 -0.01
CA PHE A 111 25.65 -4.36 1.40
C PHE A 111 24.39 -5.05 1.89
N SER A 112 24.58 -6.07 2.72
CA SER A 112 23.51 -6.87 3.32
C SER A 112 22.80 -6.09 4.43
N ALA A 113 21.61 -5.58 4.14
CA ALA A 113 20.61 -5.21 5.14
C ALA A 113 19.87 -6.49 5.62
N PRO A 114 19.31 -6.53 6.84
CA PRO A 114 18.66 -7.71 7.38
C PRO A 114 17.51 -8.13 6.45
N ARG A 115 17.50 -9.41 6.05
CA ARG A 115 16.38 -10.06 5.35
C ARG A 115 15.09 -9.79 6.13
N ALA A 116 14.31 -8.81 5.70
CA ALA A 116 12.91 -8.72 6.04
C ALA A 116 12.23 -9.91 5.35
N MET A 117 11.58 -10.77 6.13
CA MET A 117 10.62 -11.74 5.62
C MET A 117 9.47 -10.97 4.97
N ALA A 118 9.59 -10.72 3.67
CA ALA A 118 8.50 -10.38 2.77
C ALA A 118 9.07 -10.46 1.34
N GLU A 119 9.40 -11.67 0.89
CA GLU A 119 9.14 -11.95 -0.52
C GLU A 119 7.65 -11.62 -0.70
N ALA A 120 7.34 -10.59 -1.49
CA ALA A 120 5.97 -10.33 -1.89
C ALA A 120 5.48 -11.66 -2.45
N PRO A 121 4.47 -12.30 -1.84
CA PRO A 121 4.06 -13.59 -2.35
C PRO A 121 3.69 -13.38 -3.81
N ASP A 122 4.15 -14.28 -4.67
CA ASP A 122 3.72 -14.42 -6.07
C ASP A 122 2.17 -14.49 -6.22
N GLY A 123 1.42 -14.41 -5.11
CA GLY A 123 -0.01 -14.58 -4.94
C GLY A 123 -0.93 -13.51 -5.53
N LEU A 124 -0.46 -12.29 -5.81
CA LEU A 124 -1.36 -11.18 -6.15
C LEU A 124 -2.09 -11.42 -7.49
N LEU A 125 -1.33 -11.65 -8.57
CA LEU A 125 -1.88 -12.06 -9.88
C LEU A 125 -2.31 -13.53 -9.91
N ASN A 126 -1.67 -14.41 -9.12
CA ASN A 126 -1.97 -15.84 -9.10
C ASN A 126 -3.42 -16.14 -8.72
N GLY A 127 -4.01 -15.42 -7.76
CA GLY A 127 -5.43 -15.60 -7.42
C GLY A 127 -6.37 -15.31 -8.60
N MET A 128 -6.08 -14.26 -9.38
CA MET A 128 -6.86 -13.96 -10.58
C MET A 128 -6.59 -14.94 -11.73
N LEU A 129 -5.35 -15.42 -11.86
CA LEU A 129 -5.00 -16.44 -12.85
C LEU A 129 -5.72 -17.76 -12.58
N VAL A 130 -5.81 -18.19 -11.31
CA VAL A 130 -6.56 -19.38 -10.89
C VAL A 130 -8.04 -19.21 -11.22
N ARG A 131 -8.64 -18.08 -10.82
CA ARG A 131 -10.04 -17.77 -11.15
C ARG A 131 -10.30 -17.72 -12.66
N TRP A 132 -9.39 -17.13 -13.44
CA TRP A 132 -9.48 -17.17 -14.90
C TRP A 132 -9.46 -18.61 -15.42
N GLN A 133 -8.58 -19.48 -14.90
CA GLN A 133 -8.51 -20.87 -15.34
C GLN A 133 -9.79 -21.65 -15.05
N GLU A 134 -10.41 -21.44 -13.89
CA GLU A 134 -11.72 -22.01 -13.54
C GLU A 134 -12.82 -21.55 -14.53
N MET A 135 -12.73 -20.32 -15.02
CA MET A 135 -13.68 -19.72 -15.97
C MET A 135 -13.23 -19.80 -17.44
N ALA A 136 -12.10 -20.45 -17.72
CA ALA A 136 -11.46 -20.38 -19.04
C ALA A 136 -12.25 -21.16 -20.10
N GLN A 137 -12.96 -22.21 -19.69
CA GLN A 137 -13.81 -23.00 -20.57
C GLN A 137 -15.22 -22.40 -20.63
N VAL A 138 -15.40 -21.43 -21.51
CA VAL A 138 -16.72 -20.85 -21.79
C VAL A 138 -17.45 -21.66 -22.87
N ILE A 139 -16.69 -22.21 -23.83
CA ILE A 139 -17.22 -23.07 -24.89
C ILE A 139 -17.32 -24.51 -24.35
N PRO A 140 -18.51 -25.12 -24.39
CA PRO A 140 -18.68 -26.51 -23.97
C PRO A 140 -17.84 -27.43 -24.86
N THR A 141 -17.05 -28.29 -24.25
CA THR A 141 -16.37 -29.39 -24.95
C THR A 141 -17.05 -30.70 -24.58
N ARG A 142 -17.56 -31.43 -25.58
CA ARG A 142 -18.08 -32.77 -25.38
C ARG A 142 -17.39 -33.73 -26.34
N ALA A 143 -16.85 -34.82 -25.81
CA ALA A 143 -16.27 -35.87 -26.62
C ALA A 143 -17.38 -36.58 -27.39
N THR A 144 -17.23 -36.68 -28.71
CA THR A 144 -18.04 -37.53 -29.57
C THR A 144 -17.14 -38.19 -30.58
N ASP A 145 -17.24 -39.51 -30.74
CA ASP A 145 -16.43 -40.22 -31.74
C ASP A 145 -16.90 -39.92 -33.17
N LYS A 146 -18.12 -39.39 -33.33
CA LYS A 146 -18.79 -39.16 -34.62
C LYS A 146 -18.49 -37.79 -35.25
N LEU A 147 -18.13 -36.79 -34.45
CA LEU A 147 -17.89 -35.42 -34.92
C LEU A 147 -16.51 -34.95 -34.49
N GLN A 148 -15.82 -34.24 -35.38
CA GLN A 148 -14.52 -33.63 -35.10
C GLN A 148 -14.52 -32.15 -35.54
N GLY A 149 -13.55 -31.37 -35.03
CA GLY A 149 -13.39 -29.97 -35.40
C GLY A 149 -14.62 -29.09 -35.06
N PRO A 150 -14.98 -28.12 -35.92
CA PRO A 150 -16.08 -27.19 -35.68
C PRO A 150 -17.45 -27.84 -35.48
N ALA A 151 -17.69 -29.01 -36.11
CA ALA A 151 -18.94 -29.74 -35.95
C ALA A 151 -19.10 -30.26 -34.50
N ALA A 152 -18.03 -30.78 -33.89
CA ALA A 152 -18.07 -31.24 -32.51
C ALA A 152 -18.36 -30.09 -31.53
N VAL A 153 -17.81 -28.91 -31.80
CA VAL A 153 -18.03 -27.70 -30.98
C VAL A 153 -19.47 -27.20 -31.08
N CYS A 154 -20.01 -27.13 -32.31
CA CYS A 154 -21.41 -26.75 -32.53
C CYS A 154 -22.38 -27.74 -31.86
N PHE A 155 -22.10 -29.04 -31.99
CA PHE A 155 -22.87 -30.09 -31.30
C PHE A 155 -22.81 -29.94 -29.78
N ALA A 156 -21.62 -29.75 -29.21
CA ALA A 156 -21.44 -29.60 -27.77
C ALA A 156 -22.20 -28.37 -27.24
N LEU A 157 -22.18 -27.26 -27.99
CA LEU A 157 -22.97 -26.06 -27.69
C LEU A 157 -24.48 -26.36 -27.69
N MET A 158 -24.99 -26.98 -28.76
CA MET A 158 -26.41 -27.32 -28.86
C MET A 158 -26.86 -28.26 -27.75
N HIS A 159 -26.03 -29.24 -27.41
CA HIS A 159 -26.34 -30.17 -26.32
C HIS A 159 -26.36 -29.49 -24.96
N ASN A 160 -25.38 -28.62 -24.68
CA ASN A 160 -25.33 -27.90 -23.41
C ASN A 160 -26.56 -26.98 -23.23
N GLU A 161 -26.97 -26.27 -24.29
CA GLU A 161 -28.19 -25.45 -24.23
C GLU A 161 -29.45 -26.29 -24.05
N LEU A 162 -29.54 -27.47 -24.69
CA LEU A 162 -30.65 -28.40 -24.47
C LEU A 162 -30.70 -28.87 -23.01
N GLU A 163 -29.57 -29.22 -22.41
CA GLU A 163 -29.49 -29.61 -21.00
C GLU A 163 -29.96 -28.47 -20.08
N LEU A 164 -29.50 -27.24 -20.33
CA LEU A 164 -29.90 -26.06 -19.57
C LEU A 164 -31.41 -25.80 -19.68
N MET A 165 -31.97 -25.83 -20.89
CA MET A 165 -33.41 -25.62 -21.09
C MET A 165 -34.25 -26.75 -20.48
N THR A 166 -33.73 -27.98 -20.46
CA THR A 166 -34.41 -29.13 -19.83
C THR A 166 -34.44 -28.96 -18.30
N ARG A 167 -33.32 -28.54 -17.69
CA ARG A 167 -33.27 -28.22 -16.25
C ARG A 167 -34.25 -27.11 -15.90
N GLU A 168 -34.24 -26.02 -16.67
CA GLU A 168 -35.18 -24.90 -16.48
C GLU A 168 -36.64 -25.33 -16.60
N GLN A 169 -36.96 -26.25 -17.51
CA GLN A 169 -38.32 -26.77 -17.60
C GLN A 169 -38.70 -27.60 -16.38
N SER A 170 -37.79 -28.43 -15.88
CA SER A 170 -38.03 -29.23 -14.68
C SER A 170 -38.15 -28.38 -13.41
N GLU A 171 -37.42 -27.27 -13.33
CA GLU A 171 -37.38 -26.42 -12.14
C GLU A 171 -38.43 -25.30 -12.14
N ARG A 172 -38.71 -24.71 -13.30
CA ARG A 172 -39.51 -23.47 -13.40
C ARG A 172 -40.72 -23.58 -14.32
N MET A 173 -40.89 -24.68 -15.06
CA MET A 173 -41.94 -24.87 -16.08
C MET A 173 -42.04 -23.74 -17.13
N ASN A 174 -40.93 -23.06 -17.40
CA ASN A 174 -40.88 -21.87 -18.26
C ASN A 174 -40.62 -22.17 -19.75
N VAL A 175 -40.41 -23.44 -20.13
CA VAL A 175 -40.05 -23.84 -21.50
C VAL A 175 -41.03 -24.87 -22.04
N SER A 176 -41.74 -24.53 -23.12
CA SER A 176 -42.71 -25.44 -23.75
C SER A 176 -42.11 -26.83 -24.07
N LEU A 177 -42.75 -27.92 -23.62
CA LEU A 177 -42.34 -29.31 -23.92
C LEU A 177 -42.18 -29.59 -25.43
N PRO A 178 -43.08 -29.12 -26.31
CA PRO A 178 -42.86 -29.15 -27.76
C PRO A 178 -41.54 -28.53 -28.24
N VAL A 179 -41.08 -27.43 -27.62
CA VAL A 179 -39.80 -26.78 -27.96
C VAL A 179 -38.64 -27.68 -27.60
N LEU A 180 -38.65 -28.29 -26.40
CA LEU A 180 -37.61 -29.22 -25.96
C LEU A 180 -37.55 -30.47 -26.84
N SER A 181 -38.69 -31.05 -27.19
CA SER A 181 -38.75 -32.24 -28.06
C SER A 181 -38.16 -31.96 -29.44
N LYS A 182 -38.54 -30.84 -30.07
CA LYS A 182 -37.98 -30.43 -31.36
C LYS A 182 -36.49 -30.08 -31.28
N LEU A 183 -36.05 -29.42 -30.20
CA LEU A 183 -34.63 -29.15 -29.98
C LEU A 183 -33.83 -30.44 -29.81
N GLN A 184 -34.36 -31.42 -29.07
CA GLN A 184 -33.74 -32.73 -28.93
C GLN A 184 -33.62 -33.47 -30.26
N GLN A 185 -34.65 -33.39 -31.12
CA GLN A 185 -34.59 -33.91 -32.48
C GLN A 185 -33.53 -33.17 -33.32
N ALA A 186 -33.43 -31.84 -33.20
CA ALA A 186 -32.45 -31.04 -33.92
C ALA A 186 -31.01 -31.39 -33.53
N VAL A 187 -30.74 -31.62 -32.23
CA VAL A 187 -29.44 -32.08 -31.73
C VAL A 187 -29.07 -33.45 -32.30
N ARG A 188 -30.00 -34.42 -32.28
CA ARG A 188 -29.78 -35.75 -32.85
C ARG A 188 -29.57 -35.72 -34.36
N ALA A 189 -30.28 -34.85 -35.07
CA ALA A 189 -30.10 -34.67 -36.51
C ALA A 189 -28.69 -34.12 -36.81
N PHE A 190 -28.21 -33.17 -36.00
CA PHE A 190 -26.88 -32.59 -36.15
C PHE A 190 -25.77 -33.62 -35.86
N GLU A 191 -25.92 -34.42 -34.80
CA GLU A 191 -25.01 -35.51 -34.46
C GLU A 191 -24.87 -36.53 -35.60
N ALA A 192 -25.97 -36.78 -36.32
CA ALA A 192 -26.01 -37.66 -37.48
C ALA A 192 -25.46 -37.04 -38.78
N GLY A 193 -24.86 -35.83 -38.71
CA GLY A 193 -24.34 -35.11 -39.86
C GLY A 193 -25.39 -34.41 -40.73
N ARG A 194 -26.67 -34.40 -40.32
CA ARG A 194 -27.78 -33.82 -41.08
C ARG A 194 -28.03 -32.37 -40.66
N ALA A 195 -27.04 -31.50 -40.91
CA ALA A 195 -27.08 -30.11 -40.48
C ALA A 195 -28.22 -29.28 -41.11
N MET A 196 -28.64 -29.58 -42.35
CA MET A 196 -29.80 -28.92 -42.98
C MET A 196 -31.14 -29.32 -42.36
N ASP A 197 -31.29 -30.59 -41.94
CA ASP A 197 -32.45 -31.03 -41.17
C ASP A 197 -32.50 -30.29 -39.82
N THR A 198 -31.35 -30.11 -39.18
CA THR A 198 -31.22 -29.33 -37.94
C THR A 198 -31.70 -27.88 -38.13
N VAL A 199 -31.27 -27.20 -39.18
CA VAL A 199 -31.74 -25.84 -39.51
C VAL A 199 -33.26 -25.80 -39.65
N THR A 200 -33.83 -26.77 -40.38
CA THR A 200 -35.28 -26.86 -40.60
C THR A 200 -36.04 -27.06 -39.29
N LEU A 201 -35.56 -27.96 -38.43
CA LEU A 201 -36.15 -28.21 -37.11
C LEU A 201 -36.08 -26.98 -36.20
N LEU A 202 -34.95 -26.28 -36.16
CA LEU A 202 -34.79 -25.06 -35.37
C LEU A 202 -35.67 -23.90 -35.88
N LYS A 203 -35.79 -23.73 -37.20
CA LYS A 203 -36.73 -22.75 -37.79
C LYS A 203 -38.19 -23.06 -37.42
N ASN A 204 -38.58 -24.34 -37.41
CA ASN A 204 -39.91 -24.78 -36.98
C ASN A 204 -40.17 -24.59 -35.48
N VAL A 205 -39.12 -24.50 -34.66
CA VAL A 205 -39.24 -24.08 -33.25
C VAL A 205 -39.44 -22.58 -33.18
N LEU A 206 -38.63 -21.82 -33.93
CA LEU A 206 -38.66 -20.36 -33.94
C LEU A 206 -39.97 -19.79 -34.47
N GLN A 207 -40.66 -20.48 -35.39
CA GLN A 207 -42.02 -20.10 -35.81
C GLN A 207 -43.02 -20.05 -34.64
N GLY A 208 -42.85 -20.92 -33.64
CA GLY A 208 -43.69 -20.94 -32.44
C GLY A 208 -43.27 -19.92 -31.37
N ASP A 209 -42.00 -19.53 -31.34
CA ASP A 209 -41.47 -18.49 -30.44
C ASP A 209 -40.37 -17.67 -31.13
N PRO A 210 -40.73 -16.62 -31.90
CA PRO A 210 -39.79 -15.87 -32.75
C PRO A 210 -38.68 -15.12 -31.99
N HIS A 211 -38.84 -14.96 -30.68
CA HIS A 211 -37.95 -14.23 -29.79
C HIS A 211 -37.16 -15.16 -28.86
N ASN A 212 -37.13 -16.46 -29.15
CA ASN A 212 -36.33 -17.40 -28.36
C ASN A 212 -34.83 -17.22 -28.65
N HIS A 213 -34.14 -16.46 -27.80
CA HIS A 213 -32.72 -16.14 -27.97
C HIS A 213 -31.81 -17.35 -28.01
N THR A 214 -32.12 -18.41 -27.25
CA THR A 214 -31.33 -19.65 -27.28
C THR A 214 -31.44 -20.32 -28.64
N ILE A 215 -32.64 -20.45 -29.19
CA ILE A 215 -32.86 -21.04 -30.52
C ILE A 215 -32.23 -20.16 -31.61
N LEU A 216 -32.36 -18.83 -31.51
CA LEU A 216 -31.70 -17.88 -32.42
C LEU A 216 -30.17 -18.05 -32.41
N ALA A 217 -29.57 -18.13 -31.21
CA ALA A 217 -28.14 -18.34 -31.05
C ALA A 217 -27.69 -19.68 -31.66
N LEU A 218 -28.36 -20.79 -31.34
CA LEU A 218 -28.04 -22.11 -31.89
C LEU A 218 -28.18 -22.14 -33.42
N LEU A 219 -29.27 -21.59 -33.94
CA LEU A 219 -29.52 -21.52 -35.38
C LEU A 219 -28.41 -20.72 -36.09
N SER A 220 -28.00 -19.58 -35.52
CA SER A 220 -26.90 -18.79 -36.07
C SER A 220 -25.59 -19.59 -36.13
N GLN A 221 -25.25 -20.37 -35.10
CA GLN A 221 -24.01 -21.14 -35.07
C GLN A 221 -24.02 -22.30 -36.05
N VAL A 222 -25.15 -22.99 -36.21
CA VAL A 222 -25.31 -24.04 -37.23
C VAL A 222 -25.16 -23.44 -38.63
N LEU A 223 -25.72 -22.26 -38.87
CA LEU A 223 -25.60 -21.58 -40.16
C LEU A 223 -24.18 -21.04 -40.43
N TYR A 224 -23.47 -20.53 -39.43
CA TYR A 224 -22.04 -20.20 -39.57
C TYR A 224 -21.19 -21.43 -39.91
N TYR A 225 -21.45 -22.56 -39.22
CA TYR A 225 -20.82 -23.84 -39.53
C TYR A 225 -21.07 -24.29 -40.99
N LEU A 226 -22.33 -24.18 -41.45
CA LEU A 226 -22.69 -24.50 -42.84
C LEU A 226 -22.07 -23.54 -43.85
N THR A 227 -22.01 -22.25 -43.52
CA THR A 227 -21.41 -21.21 -44.36
C THR A 227 -19.94 -21.50 -44.63
N ASN A 228 -19.21 -21.92 -43.59
CA ASN A 228 -17.80 -22.23 -43.70
C ASN A 228 -17.50 -23.51 -44.51
N ASN A 229 -18.37 -24.52 -44.44
CA ASN A 229 -18.06 -25.84 -44.99
C ASN A 229 -18.79 -26.17 -46.31
N GLN A 230 -19.97 -25.60 -46.56
CA GLN A 230 -20.89 -26.13 -47.57
C GLN A 230 -21.64 -25.07 -48.38
N ALA A 231 -22.00 -23.92 -47.79
CA ALA A 231 -22.95 -22.99 -48.41
C ALA A 231 -22.70 -21.52 -48.03
N PRO A 232 -21.82 -20.79 -48.73
CA PRO A 232 -21.51 -19.38 -48.42
C PRO A 232 -22.72 -18.45 -48.53
N THR A 233 -23.74 -18.84 -49.30
CA THR A 233 -25.02 -18.11 -49.45
C THR A 233 -25.84 -18.03 -48.17
N MET A 234 -25.52 -18.82 -47.14
CA MET A 234 -26.22 -18.83 -45.85
C MET A 234 -25.75 -17.74 -44.89
N LEU A 235 -24.65 -17.03 -45.20
CA LEU A 235 -24.06 -16.02 -44.33
C LEU A 235 -25.02 -14.87 -43.94
N PRO A 236 -25.82 -14.29 -44.86
CA PRO A 236 -26.76 -13.23 -44.50
C PRO A 236 -27.80 -13.71 -43.48
N GLU A 237 -28.30 -14.93 -43.65
CA GLU A 237 -29.26 -15.54 -42.73
C GLU A 237 -28.62 -15.86 -41.37
N ALA A 238 -27.38 -16.36 -41.35
CA ALA A 238 -26.61 -16.57 -40.12
C ALA A 238 -26.46 -15.27 -39.31
N ARG A 239 -26.15 -14.17 -40.00
CA ARG A 239 -25.99 -12.83 -39.42
C ARG A 239 -27.30 -12.28 -38.85
N GLU A 240 -28.41 -12.44 -39.56
CA GLU A 240 -29.73 -11.99 -39.08
C GLU A 240 -30.08 -12.66 -37.74
N PHE A 241 -29.95 -13.99 -37.66
CA PHE A 241 -30.24 -14.71 -36.43
C PHE A 241 -29.25 -14.41 -35.31
N ALA A 242 -27.98 -14.22 -35.64
CA ALA A 242 -26.96 -13.78 -34.69
C ALA A 242 -27.33 -12.42 -34.09
N GLN A 243 -27.64 -11.42 -34.91
CA GLN A 243 -28.02 -10.08 -34.46
C GLN A 243 -29.24 -10.12 -33.54
N ARG A 244 -30.29 -10.86 -33.93
CA ARG A 244 -31.48 -11.05 -33.10
C ARG A 244 -31.19 -11.75 -31.76
N SER A 245 -30.23 -12.67 -31.72
CA SER A 245 -29.86 -13.38 -30.49
C SER A 245 -29.15 -12.49 -29.45
N MET A 246 -28.48 -11.43 -29.90
CA MET A 246 -27.60 -10.57 -29.08
C MET A 246 -28.27 -9.31 -28.51
N ILE A 247 -29.43 -8.94 -29.05
CA ILE A 247 -30.20 -7.78 -28.59
C ILE A 247 -30.96 -8.16 -27.31
N PHE A 248 -31.02 -7.24 -26.35
CA PHE A 248 -31.78 -7.48 -25.12
C PHE A 248 -33.28 -7.59 -25.42
N SER A 249 -33.93 -8.60 -24.83
CA SER A 249 -35.39 -8.69 -24.78
C SER A 249 -35.81 -9.25 -23.41
N GLU A 250 -37.06 -9.07 -23.02
CA GLU A 250 -37.58 -9.62 -21.76
C GLU A 250 -37.52 -11.16 -21.70
N LYS A 251 -37.43 -11.82 -22.87
CA LYS A 251 -37.33 -13.29 -22.97
C LYS A 251 -35.91 -13.82 -22.88
N ILE A 252 -34.88 -12.95 -22.95
CA ILE A 252 -33.50 -13.41 -22.84
C ILE A 252 -33.13 -13.66 -21.37
N ARG A 253 -32.43 -14.76 -21.12
CA ARG A 253 -31.78 -15.01 -19.82
C ARG A 253 -30.65 -13.98 -19.64
N PRO A 254 -30.71 -13.06 -18.65
CA PRO A 254 -29.71 -12.01 -18.49
C PRO A 254 -28.28 -12.56 -18.37
N GLU A 255 -28.13 -13.70 -17.70
CA GLU A 255 -26.86 -14.42 -17.52
C GLU A 255 -26.27 -14.97 -18.83
N ARG A 256 -27.11 -15.22 -19.85
CA ARG A 256 -26.68 -15.77 -21.15
C ARG A 256 -26.48 -14.69 -22.22
N LEU A 257 -26.99 -13.47 -22.02
CA LEU A 257 -26.88 -12.39 -23.01
C LEU A 257 -25.42 -12.12 -23.42
N MET A 258 -24.52 -11.97 -22.44
CA MET A 258 -23.10 -11.74 -22.73
C MET A 258 -22.45 -12.94 -23.43
N PHE A 259 -22.91 -14.16 -23.15
CA PHE A 259 -22.41 -15.37 -23.79
C PHE A 259 -22.82 -15.40 -25.27
N TYR A 260 -24.09 -15.11 -25.59
CA TYR A 260 -24.55 -15.04 -26.98
C TYR A 260 -23.90 -13.91 -27.77
N ARG A 261 -23.66 -12.75 -27.13
CA ARG A 261 -22.87 -11.66 -27.71
C ARG A 261 -21.46 -12.10 -28.08
N TYR A 262 -20.73 -12.68 -27.12
CA TYR A 262 -19.39 -13.17 -27.38
C TYR A 262 -19.36 -14.23 -28.49
N LEU A 263 -20.29 -15.18 -28.44
CA LEU A 263 -20.41 -16.25 -29.42
C LEU A 263 -20.57 -15.70 -30.84
N ALA A 264 -21.56 -14.85 -31.07
CA ALA A 264 -21.82 -14.26 -32.37
C ALA A 264 -20.66 -13.35 -32.87
N LEU A 265 -20.06 -12.54 -31.98
CA LEU A 265 -18.88 -11.74 -32.32
C LEU A 265 -17.68 -12.62 -32.69
N SER A 266 -17.46 -13.71 -31.97
CA SER A 266 -16.35 -14.64 -32.22
C SER A 266 -16.48 -15.36 -33.57
N SER A 267 -17.70 -15.74 -33.96
CA SER A 267 -17.98 -16.39 -35.24
C SER A 267 -17.92 -15.39 -36.41
N GLU A 268 -18.52 -14.21 -36.28
CA GLU A 268 -18.49 -13.17 -37.33
C GLU A 268 -17.08 -12.62 -37.57
N ARG A 269 -16.21 -12.61 -36.55
CA ARG A 269 -14.83 -12.15 -36.65
C ARG A 269 -14.02 -12.89 -37.73
N HIS A 270 -14.40 -14.11 -38.10
CA HIS A 270 -13.80 -14.82 -39.22
C HIS A 270 -14.25 -14.26 -40.59
N PHE A 271 -15.49 -13.78 -40.70
CA PHE A 271 -16.09 -13.35 -41.96
C PHE A 271 -15.92 -11.86 -42.25
N GLY A 272 -15.76 -11.01 -41.24
CA GLY A 272 -15.50 -9.58 -41.45
C GLY A 272 -15.31 -8.76 -40.18
N HIS A 273 -14.37 -7.80 -40.20
CA HIS A 273 -14.11 -6.94 -39.04
C HIS A 273 -15.16 -5.84 -38.87
N GLU A 274 -15.64 -5.26 -39.97
CA GLU A 274 -16.58 -4.11 -39.94
C GLU A 274 -17.89 -4.45 -39.23
N ARG A 275 -18.44 -5.64 -39.51
CA ARG A 275 -19.69 -6.11 -38.89
C ARG A 275 -19.52 -6.39 -37.39
N VAL A 276 -18.37 -6.91 -36.97
CA VAL A 276 -18.05 -7.09 -35.55
C VAL A 276 -18.03 -5.75 -34.83
N LEU A 277 -17.42 -4.72 -35.42
CA LEU A 277 -17.38 -3.37 -34.85
C LEU A 277 -18.78 -2.76 -34.77
N GLU A 278 -19.61 -2.93 -35.81
CA GLU A 278 -21.01 -2.49 -35.81
C GLU A 278 -21.81 -3.13 -34.66
N TRP A 279 -21.75 -4.45 -34.51
CA TRP A 279 -22.47 -5.16 -33.44
C TRP A 279 -21.95 -4.83 -32.05
N VAL A 280 -20.66 -4.57 -31.91
CA VAL A 280 -20.08 -4.09 -30.66
C VAL A 280 -20.70 -2.74 -30.25
N ARG A 281 -20.88 -1.81 -31.20
CA ARG A 281 -21.54 -0.51 -30.95
C ARG A 281 -23.02 -0.70 -30.60
N GLU A 282 -23.74 -1.51 -31.36
CA GLU A 282 -25.17 -1.75 -31.15
C GLU A 282 -25.47 -2.39 -29.78
N THR A 283 -24.60 -3.28 -29.31
CA THR A 283 -24.84 -4.05 -28.09
C THR A 283 -24.35 -3.38 -26.81
N GLY A 284 -23.53 -2.33 -26.90
CA GLY A 284 -22.91 -1.67 -25.74
C GLY A 284 -22.01 -2.60 -24.93
N VAL A 285 -21.44 -3.64 -25.55
CA VAL A 285 -20.65 -4.67 -24.86
C VAL A 285 -19.32 -4.12 -24.32
N LEU A 286 -18.78 -3.07 -24.92
CA LEU A 286 -17.55 -2.40 -24.48
C LEU A 286 -17.77 -1.36 -23.38
N GLU A 287 -19.01 -1.14 -22.92
CA GLU A 287 -19.24 -0.13 -21.88
C GLU A 287 -18.50 -0.46 -20.57
N PRO A 288 -17.88 0.53 -19.89
CA PRO A 288 -17.12 0.31 -18.67
C PRO A 288 -17.91 -0.40 -17.57
N LYS A 289 -19.22 -0.18 -17.49
CA LYS A 289 -20.10 -0.80 -16.50
C LYS A 289 -20.01 -2.33 -16.48
N ASN A 290 -19.70 -2.95 -17.63
CA ASN A 290 -19.55 -4.42 -17.76
C ASN A 290 -18.28 -4.94 -17.08
N LEU A 291 -17.33 -4.06 -16.73
CA LEU A 291 -16.07 -4.33 -16.05
C LEU A 291 -15.96 -3.66 -14.67
N MET A 292 -16.96 -2.85 -14.28
CA MET A 292 -16.99 -2.16 -12.97
C MET A 292 -17.53 -3.03 -11.83
N GLY A 293 -17.92 -4.29 -12.10
CA GLY A 293 -18.34 -5.22 -11.07
C GLY A 293 -17.22 -5.57 -10.08
N LYS A 294 -17.58 -6.19 -8.94
CA LYS A 294 -16.62 -6.65 -7.91
C LYS A 294 -15.48 -7.50 -8.48
N ASP A 295 -15.76 -8.20 -9.57
CA ASP A 295 -14.83 -9.10 -10.26
C ASP A 295 -13.99 -8.43 -11.36
N GLY A 296 -14.16 -7.13 -11.62
CA GLY A 296 -13.34 -6.36 -12.56
C GLY A 296 -13.28 -7.01 -13.94
N LEU A 297 -12.05 -7.27 -14.42
CA LEU A 297 -11.76 -8.02 -15.65
C LEU A 297 -12.37 -9.44 -15.71
N LEU A 298 -12.74 -10.05 -14.59
CA LEU A 298 -13.36 -11.38 -14.53
C LEU A 298 -14.89 -11.34 -14.45
N SER A 299 -15.50 -10.15 -14.52
CA SER A 299 -16.96 -9.97 -14.51
C SER A 299 -17.64 -10.78 -15.63
N HIS A 300 -18.87 -11.23 -15.38
CA HIS A 300 -19.66 -12.05 -16.32
C HIS A 300 -18.91 -13.28 -16.85
N GLY A 301 -18.19 -14.00 -15.99
CA GLY A 301 -17.46 -15.20 -16.41
C GLY A 301 -16.39 -14.90 -17.46
N THR A 302 -15.74 -13.75 -17.36
CA THR A 302 -14.65 -13.26 -18.25
C THR A 302 -15.07 -12.81 -19.65
N LEU A 303 -16.35 -12.86 -19.99
CA LEU A 303 -16.86 -12.57 -21.34
C LEU A 303 -16.50 -11.15 -21.86
N PRO A 304 -16.64 -10.06 -21.07
CA PRO A 304 -16.27 -8.73 -21.55
C PRO A 304 -14.78 -8.61 -21.85
N LEU A 305 -13.91 -9.22 -21.03
CA LEU A 305 -12.47 -9.26 -21.27
C LEU A 305 -12.13 -9.99 -22.58
N ARG A 306 -12.87 -11.07 -22.90
CA ARG A 306 -12.71 -11.77 -24.18
C ARG A 306 -13.14 -10.92 -25.37
N VAL A 307 -14.21 -10.15 -25.24
CA VAL A 307 -14.62 -9.20 -26.29
C VAL A 307 -13.58 -8.10 -26.50
N TRP A 308 -12.96 -7.59 -25.42
CA TRP A 308 -11.82 -6.68 -25.53
C TRP A 308 -10.60 -7.34 -26.21
N ALA A 309 -10.31 -8.61 -25.92
CA ALA A 309 -9.26 -9.36 -26.61
C ALA A 309 -9.57 -9.57 -28.10
N LEU A 310 -10.85 -9.81 -28.45
CA LEU A 310 -11.31 -9.85 -29.84
C LEU A 310 -11.06 -8.51 -30.53
N LEU A 311 -11.42 -7.40 -29.89
CA LEU A 311 -11.20 -6.05 -30.42
C LEU A 311 -9.71 -5.76 -30.62
N ALA A 312 -8.86 -6.14 -29.66
CA ALA A 312 -7.41 -6.01 -29.76
C ALA A 312 -6.78 -6.81 -30.92
N SER A 313 -7.49 -7.76 -31.51
CA SER A 313 -7.07 -8.46 -32.72
C SER A 313 -7.46 -7.75 -34.03
N ILE A 314 -8.20 -6.64 -33.95
CA ILE A 314 -8.60 -5.82 -35.09
C ILE A 314 -7.70 -4.59 -35.13
N THR A 315 -7.09 -4.31 -36.27
CA THR A 315 -6.19 -3.17 -36.42
C THR A 315 -6.91 -1.85 -36.15
N PRO A 316 -6.27 -0.88 -35.45
CA PRO A 316 -6.90 0.41 -35.14
C PRO A 316 -7.36 1.22 -36.36
N ASP A 317 -6.78 0.97 -37.55
CA ASP A 317 -7.09 1.72 -38.78
C ASP A 317 -8.55 1.59 -39.23
N VAL A 318 -9.25 0.51 -38.84
CA VAL A 318 -10.67 0.30 -39.17
C VAL A 318 -11.62 0.78 -38.06
N TRP A 319 -11.07 1.33 -36.97
CA TRP A 319 -11.86 1.81 -35.86
C TRP A 319 -12.40 3.21 -36.11
N THR A 320 -13.57 3.49 -35.54
CA THR A 320 -14.18 4.81 -35.49
C THR A 320 -13.97 5.44 -34.12
N THR A 321 -14.34 6.71 -33.97
CA THR A 321 -14.25 7.43 -32.70
C THR A 321 -14.96 6.69 -31.54
N ALA A 322 -16.02 5.94 -31.82
CA ALA A 322 -16.76 5.20 -30.80
C ALA A 322 -15.90 4.12 -30.11
N GLU A 323 -15.04 3.40 -30.84
CA GLU A 323 -14.13 2.42 -30.24
C GLU A 323 -13.07 3.10 -29.37
N PHE A 324 -12.52 4.23 -29.82
CA PHE A 324 -11.54 5.01 -29.07
C PHE A 324 -12.14 5.60 -27.79
N GLU A 325 -13.39 6.08 -27.83
CA GLU A 325 -14.12 6.55 -26.65
C GLU A 325 -14.36 5.41 -25.65
N ALA A 326 -14.80 4.24 -26.13
CA ALA A 326 -14.98 3.06 -25.28
C ALA A 326 -13.65 2.62 -24.64
N MET A 327 -12.55 2.62 -25.42
CA MET A 327 -11.22 2.30 -24.93
C MET A 327 -10.76 3.29 -23.85
N ARG A 328 -10.91 4.60 -24.09
CA ARG A 328 -10.61 5.64 -23.10
C ARG A 328 -11.42 5.40 -21.83
N ASP A 329 -12.73 5.25 -21.95
CA ASP A 329 -13.62 5.14 -20.81
C ASP A 329 -13.34 3.89 -19.97
N VAL A 330 -13.04 2.76 -20.60
CA VAL A 330 -12.60 1.54 -19.89
C VAL A 330 -11.25 1.76 -19.23
N THR A 331 -10.30 2.37 -19.92
CA THR A 331 -8.96 2.66 -19.37
C THR A 331 -9.05 3.51 -18.10
N LEU A 332 -9.91 4.51 -18.10
CA LEU A 332 -10.06 5.43 -16.98
C LEU A 332 -10.88 4.85 -15.83
N ARG A 333 -12.01 4.20 -16.12
CA ARG A 333 -13.06 3.90 -15.12
C ARG A 333 -13.14 2.43 -14.70
N ALA A 334 -12.60 1.50 -15.48
CA ALA A 334 -12.73 0.08 -15.21
C ALA A 334 -11.58 -0.45 -14.34
N LEU A 335 -11.88 -1.40 -13.44
CA LEU A 335 -10.87 -2.12 -12.68
C LEU A 335 -9.98 -2.95 -13.62
N GLY A 336 -8.70 -2.62 -13.71
CA GLY A 336 -7.77 -3.28 -14.63
C GLY A 336 -7.82 -2.76 -16.08
N GLY A 337 -8.62 -1.73 -16.36
CA GLY A 337 -8.74 -1.15 -17.70
C GLY A 337 -7.44 -0.51 -18.19
N ALA A 338 -6.70 0.17 -17.30
CA ALA A 338 -5.40 0.72 -17.63
C ALA A 338 -4.36 -0.36 -17.97
N ALA A 339 -4.35 -1.48 -17.25
CA ALA A 339 -3.49 -2.62 -17.58
C ALA A 339 -3.86 -3.21 -18.96
N LEU A 340 -5.15 -3.31 -19.27
CA LEU A 340 -5.64 -3.76 -20.57
C LEU A 340 -5.13 -2.85 -21.70
N TYR A 341 -5.23 -1.53 -21.53
CA TYR A 341 -4.71 -0.56 -22.51
C TYR A 341 -3.21 -0.69 -22.73
N VAL A 342 -2.42 -0.66 -21.65
CA VAL A 342 -0.95 -0.70 -21.74
C VAL A 342 -0.46 -1.98 -22.42
N VAL A 343 -1.16 -3.11 -22.24
CA VAL A 343 -0.74 -4.40 -22.81
C VAL A 343 -1.23 -4.60 -24.24
N TRP A 344 -2.51 -4.35 -24.52
CA TRP A 344 -3.10 -4.69 -25.82
C TRP A 344 -3.12 -3.54 -26.81
N PHE A 345 -3.32 -2.30 -26.36
CA PHE A 345 -3.59 -1.16 -27.24
C PHE A 345 -2.40 -0.23 -27.41
N HIS A 346 -1.69 0.10 -26.34
CA HIS A 346 -0.51 0.95 -26.38
C HIS A 346 0.51 0.52 -27.45
N PRO A 347 0.91 -0.76 -27.58
CA PRO A 347 1.87 -1.17 -28.61
C PRO A 347 1.37 -0.92 -30.04
N GLN A 348 0.06 -1.03 -30.27
CA GLN A 348 -0.53 -0.85 -31.60
C GLN A 348 -0.70 0.64 -31.92
N LEU A 349 -1.07 1.45 -30.93
CA LEU A 349 -1.39 2.87 -31.09
C LEU A 349 -0.16 3.77 -31.12
N VAL A 350 0.91 3.42 -30.39
CA VAL A 350 2.19 4.16 -30.44
C VAL A 350 2.79 4.14 -31.85
N HIS A 351 2.49 3.12 -32.65
CA HIS A 351 2.94 2.97 -34.03
C HIS A 351 1.90 3.44 -35.08
N ALA A 352 0.70 3.84 -34.66
CA ALA A 352 -0.36 4.28 -35.56
C ALA A 352 -0.18 5.77 -35.92
N VAL A 353 0.70 6.05 -36.88
CA VAL A 353 1.07 7.42 -37.31
C VAL A 353 -0.08 8.14 -38.08
N ASN A 354 -1.08 7.40 -38.56
CA ASN A 354 -2.08 7.91 -39.50
C ASN A 354 -3.48 8.11 -38.90
N LEU A 355 -3.63 8.12 -37.57
CA LEU A 355 -4.94 8.28 -36.94
C LEU A 355 -5.52 9.70 -37.16
N PRO A 356 -6.83 9.85 -37.42
CA PRO A 356 -7.52 11.13 -37.42
C PRO A 356 -7.35 11.90 -36.10
N LYS A 357 -7.31 13.24 -36.19
CA LYS A 357 -7.13 14.14 -35.04
C LYS A 357 -8.04 13.84 -33.83
N PRO A 358 -9.36 13.60 -33.97
CA PRO A 358 -10.23 13.29 -32.83
C PRO A 358 -9.84 11.99 -32.10
N GLN A 359 -9.32 11.00 -32.83
CA GLN A 359 -8.88 9.73 -32.25
C GLN A 359 -7.54 9.89 -31.53
N LEU A 360 -6.62 10.67 -32.13
CA LEU A 360 -5.34 11.02 -31.51
C LEU A 360 -5.53 11.76 -30.18
N GLU A 361 -6.48 12.70 -30.11
CA GLU A 361 -6.77 13.45 -28.87
C GLU A 361 -7.20 12.52 -27.72
N LEU A 362 -8.01 11.50 -28.02
CA LEU A 362 -8.43 10.49 -27.03
C LEU A 362 -7.25 9.62 -26.56
N VAL A 363 -6.37 9.24 -27.47
CA VAL A 363 -5.15 8.48 -27.15
C VAL A 363 -4.19 9.31 -26.30
N ASP A 364 -3.94 10.56 -26.70
CA ASP A 364 -3.06 11.48 -25.97
C ASP A 364 -3.61 11.80 -24.57
N GLU A 365 -4.93 11.89 -24.40
CA GLU A 365 -5.57 12.01 -23.08
C GLU A 365 -5.24 10.81 -22.18
N VAL A 366 -5.39 9.59 -22.69
CA VAL A 366 -5.07 8.37 -21.94
C VAL A 366 -3.58 8.32 -21.57
N GLU A 367 -2.69 8.57 -22.53
CA GLU A 367 -1.25 8.58 -22.33
C GLU A 367 -0.83 9.61 -21.28
N LYS A 368 -1.40 10.83 -21.35
CA LYS A 368 -1.16 11.89 -20.37
C LYS A 368 -1.59 11.46 -18.97
N ASN A 369 -2.79 10.89 -18.83
CA ASN A 369 -3.30 10.44 -17.54
C ASN A 369 -2.47 9.28 -16.95
N LEU A 370 -2.04 8.34 -17.78
CA LEU A 370 -1.15 7.25 -17.37
C LEU A 370 0.23 7.75 -16.95
N HIS A 371 0.78 8.72 -17.67
CA HIS A 371 2.06 9.34 -17.32
C HIS A 371 1.99 10.03 -15.95
N LEU A 372 0.99 10.88 -15.73
CA LEU A 372 0.77 11.55 -14.45
C LEU A 372 0.56 10.55 -13.31
N ALA A 373 -0.19 9.47 -13.56
CA ALA A 373 -0.36 8.40 -12.57
C ALA A 373 0.97 7.70 -12.25
N TYR A 374 1.81 7.44 -13.25
CA TYR A 374 3.12 6.82 -13.05
C TYR A 374 4.07 7.72 -12.26
N GLU A 375 4.05 9.03 -12.50
CA GLU A 375 4.83 10.00 -11.73
C GLU A 375 4.41 10.01 -10.26
N ASN A 376 3.10 10.11 -10.01
CA ASN A 376 2.52 10.07 -8.66
C ASN A 376 2.89 8.78 -7.93
N TYR A 377 2.74 7.64 -8.61
CA TYR A 377 3.16 6.34 -8.08
C TYR A 377 4.66 6.32 -7.77
N SER A 378 5.50 6.78 -8.69
CA SER A 378 6.95 6.70 -8.57
C SER A 378 7.49 7.54 -7.40
N GLU A 379 6.90 8.70 -7.13
CA GLU A 379 7.22 9.54 -5.97
C GLU A 379 6.94 8.75 -4.67
N VAL A 380 5.71 8.25 -4.52
CA VAL A 380 5.23 7.58 -3.31
C VAL A 380 5.92 6.23 -3.10
N ALA A 381 6.05 5.40 -4.13
CA ALA A 381 6.66 4.09 -4.07
C ALA A 381 8.15 4.16 -3.69
N ARG A 382 8.88 5.15 -4.24
CA ARG A 382 10.27 5.40 -3.87
C ARG A 382 10.39 5.71 -2.38
N SER A 383 9.54 6.59 -1.87
CA SER A 383 9.58 6.98 -0.46
C SER A 383 9.11 5.88 0.48
N MET A 384 8.09 5.10 0.11
CA MET A 384 7.65 3.93 0.88
C MET A 384 8.79 2.91 1.08
N ARG A 385 9.63 2.68 0.06
CA ARG A 385 10.81 1.80 0.16
C ARG A 385 11.92 2.37 1.04
N GLN A 386 12.05 3.70 1.12
CA GLN A 386 13.07 4.36 1.93
C GLN A 386 12.68 4.49 3.41
N LEU A 387 11.38 4.42 3.74
CA LEU A 387 10.86 4.65 5.10
C LEU A 387 11.56 3.82 6.19
N PRO A 388 11.73 2.48 6.06
CA PRO A 388 12.35 1.69 7.12
C PRO A 388 13.82 2.03 7.34
N LEU A 389 14.51 2.50 6.29
CA LEU A 389 15.93 2.88 6.34
C LEU A 389 16.14 4.26 6.98
N GLN A 390 15.16 5.17 6.82
CA GLN A 390 15.33 6.59 7.14
C GLN A 390 14.70 7.01 8.47
N THR A 391 13.66 6.32 8.94
CA THR A 391 12.86 6.76 10.10
C THR A 391 13.21 6.09 11.42
N GLY A 392 14.18 5.17 11.43
CA GLY A 392 14.60 4.42 12.62
C GLY A 392 13.53 3.45 13.13
N SER A 393 13.83 2.74 14.23
CA SER A 393 12.89 1.75 14.80
C SER A 393 11.79 2.37 15.66
N MET A 394 11.93 3.65 16.06
CA MET A 394 10.98 4.35 16.91
C MET A 394 9.92 5.06 16.07
N GLY A 395 8.66 4.72 16.27
CA GLY A 395 7.55 5.27 15.50
C GLY A 395 7.11 6.68 15.86
N TRP A 396 8.00 7.55 16.39
CA TRP A 396 7.76 8.87 17.03
C TRP A 396 6.41 9.59 16.77
N PHE A 397 5.93 9.62 15.52
CA PHE A 397 4.61 10.10 15.12
C PHE A 397 3.68 8.98 14.63
N VAL A 398 2.37 9.11 14.85
CA VAL A 398 1.37 8.14 14.35
C VAL A 398 1.54 7.79 12.88
N ARG A 399 1.85 8.78 12.02
CA ARG A 399 2.11 8.54 10.58
C ARG A 399 3.37 7.70 10.33
N VAL A 400 4.44 7.91 11.11
CA VAL A 400 5.70 7.16 11.00
C VAL A 400 5.41 5.71 11.36
N ARG A 401 4.74 5.49 12.50
CA ARG A 401 4.34 4.14 12.93
C ARG A 401 3.44 3.47 11.90
N PHE A 402 2.38 4.15 11.43
CA PHE A 402 1.46 3.61 10.44
C PHE A 402 2.18 3.21 9.14
N LEU A 403 2.96 4.12 8.57
CA LEU A 403 3.62 3.88 7.28
C LEU A 403 4.75 2.84 7.41
N ASN A 404 5.47 2.80 8.54
CA ASN A 404 6.44 1.74 8.81
C ASN A 404 5.77 0.37 8.97
N THR A 405 4.65 0.29 9.70
CA THR A 405 3.86 -0.95 9.78
C THR A 405 3.38 -1.35 8.39
N MET A 406 2.83 -0.42 7.60
CA MET A 406 2.40 -0.69 6.24
C MET A 406 3.56 -1.20 5.36
N ALA A 407 4.73 -0.56 5.42
CA ALA A 407 5.92 -0.96 4.65
C ALA A 407 6.50 -2.32 5.09
N GLN A 408 6.30 -2.72 6.35
CA GLN A 408 6.74 -4.02 6.88
C GLN A 408 5.81 -5.16 6.50
N VAL A 409 4.52 -4.88 6.34
CA VAL A 409 3.45 -5.88 6.23
C VAL A 409 2.96 -6.03 4.80
N CYS A 410 2.96 -4.92 4.07
CA CYS A 410 2.48 -4.84 2.70
C CYS A 410 3.64 -4.46 1.79
N PRO A 411 4.00 -5.29 0.80
CA PRO A 411 5.02 -4.93 -0.17
C PRO A 411 4.53 -3.72 -0.97
N THR A 412 5.43 -2.76 -1.22
CA THR A 412 5.13 -1.66 -2.15
C THR A 412 4.77 -2.28 -3.51
N PRO A 413 3.57 -2.06 -4.05
CA PRO A 413 3.11 -2.76 -5.24
C PRO A 413 3.89 -2.23 -6.44
N SER A 414 4.08 -3.04 -7.47
CA SER A 414 4.57 -2.54 -8.76
C SER A 414 3.49 -1.71 -9.47
N PHE A 415 3.87 -0.84 -10.41
CA PHE A 415 2.89 0.05 -11.03
C PHE A 415 1.84 -0.71 -11.86
N ASP A 416 2.22 -1.77 -12.53
CA ASP A 416 1.30 -2.65 -13.25
C ASP A 416 0.31 -3.37 -12.32
N GLN A 417 0.71 -3.76 -11.11
CA GLN A 417 -0.23 -4.24 -10.08
C GLN A 417 -1.23 -3.14 -9.72
N VAL A 418 -0.75 -1.92 -9.49
CA VAL A 418 -1.59 -0.73 -9.24
C VAL A 418 -2.62 -0.53 -10.36
N LEU A 419 -2.22 -0.64 -11.62
CA LEU A 419 -3.13 -0.54 -12.78
C LEU A 419 -4.14 -1.69 -12.88
N PHE A 420 -3.86 -2.83 -12.26
CA PHE A 420 -4.70 -4.03 -12.33
C PHE A 420 -5.79 -4.05 -11.24
N TYR A 421 -5.47 -3.57 -10.04
CA TYR A 421 -6.37 -3.60 -8.88
C TYR A 421 -7.19 -2.33 -8.68
N MET A 422 -7.02 -1.33 -9.54
CA MET A 422 -7.66 -0.02 -9.41
C MET A 422 -8.11 0.51 -10.77
N ALA A 423 -9.09 1.41 -10.76
CA ALA A 423 -9.39 2.27 -11.90
C ALA A 423 -8.43 3.47 -11.88
N LEU A 424 -8.03 3.96 -13.06
CA LEU A 424 -7.09 5.07 -13.17
C LEU A 424 -7.68 6.37 -12.60
N ASP A 425 -9.00 6.54 -12.69
CA ASP A 425 -9.72 7.68 -12.10
C ASP A 425 -9.73 7.68 -10.57
N GLY A 426 -9.35 6.57 -9.93
CA GLY A 426 -9.33 6.40 -8.48
C GLY A 426 -10.70 6.14 -7.85
N ARG A 427 -11.78 6.00 -8.65
CA ARG A 427 -13.16 5.84 -8.14
C ARG A 427 -13.55 4.38 -7.89
N ALA A 428 -12.79 3.44 -8.43
CA ALA A 428 -12.96 2.02 -8.18
C ALA A 428 -11.63 1.37 -7.81
N TRP A 429 -11.66 0.46 -6.84
CA TRP A 429 -10.53 -0.37 -6.43
C TRP A 429 -11.02 -1.74 -5.98
N ARG A 430 -10.09 -2.70 -5.89
CA ARG A 430 -10.37 -4.04 -5.38
C ARG A 430 -10.42 -4.05 -3.86
N GLU A 431 -11.39 -4.78 -3.32
CA GLU A 431 -11.57 -4.95 -1.88
C GLU A 431 -11.30 -6.39 -1.47
N ASN A 432 -10.76 -6.57 -0.27
CA ASN A 432 -10.51 -7.87 0.35
C ASN A 432 -9.54 -8.73 -0.47
N VAL A 433 -8.60 -8.08 -1.15
CA VAL A 433 -7.49 -8.74 -1.84
C VAL A 433 -6.23 -8.50 -1.03
N PHE A 434 -5.35 -9.49 -0.98
CA PHE A 434 -4.03 -9.35 -0.36
C PHE A 434 -3.38 -8.00 -0.76
N PRO A 435 -2.83 -7.22 0.20
CA PRO A 435 -2.59 -7.54 1.61
C PRO A 435 -3.63 -6.96 2.61
N ASP A 436 -4.89 -6.76 2.20
CA ASP A 436 -5.91 -6.12 3.04
C ASP A 436 -6.09 -6.80 4.40
N GLN A 437 -6.12 -8.14 4.44
CA GLN A 437 -6.39 -8.87 5.67
C GLN A 437 -5.23 -8.72 6.67
N GLU A 438 -4.00 -8.85 6.20
CA GLU A 438 -2.78 -8.67 7.00
C GLU A 438 -2.70 -7.24 7.54
N LEU A 439 -2.97 -6.25 6.68
CA LEU A 439 -3.00 -4.84 7.06
C LEU A 439 -4.03 -4.59 8.17
N ARG A 440 -5.27 -5.07 8.00
CA ARG A 440 -6.35 -4.91 8.98
C ARG A 440 -6.04 -5.58 10.30
N MET A 441 -5.45 -6.78 10.29
CA MET A 441 -5.06 -7.49 11.51
C MET A 441 -3.97 -6.75 12.28
N LEU A 442 -2.91 -6.31 11.59
CA LEU A 442 -1.75 -5.69 12.22
C LEU A 442 -2.01 -4.26 12.71
N LEU A 443 -2.86 -3.52 12.00
CA LEU A 443 -3.29 -2.18 12.42
C LEU A 443 -4.56 -2.19 13.29
N GLN A 444 -5.17 -3.37 13.47
CA GLN A 444 -6.40 -3.59 14.25
C GLN A 444 -7.56 -2.71 13.78
N ASP A 445 -7.67 -2.46 12.48
CA ASP A 445 -8.71 -1.63 11.87
C ASP A 445 -9.29 -2.35 10.65
N SER A 446 -10.57 -2.73 10.75
CA SER A 446 -11.30 -3.42 9.68
C SER A 446 -11.68 -2.51 8.50
N THR A 447 -11.62 -1.18 8.68
CA THR A 447 -12.02 -0.20 7.65
C THR A 447 -10.92 0.08 6.64
N LEU A 448 -9.70 -0.38 6.90
CA LEU A 448 -8.58 -0.18 5.99
C LEU A 448 -8.74 -0.98 4.70
N ASN A 449 -8.44 -0.30 3.60
CA ASN A 449 -8.26 -0.90 2.28
C ASN A 449 -6.95 -0.40 1.67
N TYR A 450 -6.08 -1.34 1.36
CA TYR A 450 -4.75 -1.10 0.80
C TYR A 450 -4.84 -0.43 -0.58
N TRP A 451 -5.67 -0.98 -1.46
CA TRP A 451 -5.84 -0.51 -2.83
C TRP A 451 -6.55 0.85 -2.90
N TYR A 452 -7.46 1.15 -1.97
CA TYR A 452 -8.05 2.47 -1.83
C TYR A 452 -6.99 3.54 -1.58
N MET A 453 -6.08 3.31 -0.63
CA MET A 453 -5.02 4.28 -0.32
C MET A 453 -4.13 4.55 -1.55
N TRP A 454 -3.78 3.50 -2.29
CA TRP A 454 -3.03 3.64 -3.53
C TRP A 454 -3.83 4.35 -4.62
N ALA A 455 -5.12 4.03 -4.81
CA ALA A 455 -5.98 4.61 -5.84
C ALA A 455 -6.09 6.12 -5.68
N MET A 456 -6.34 6.57 -4.45
CA MET A 456 -6.50 7.98 -4.14
C MET A 456 -5.18 8.76 -4.21
N VAL A 457 -4.03 8.11 -4.07
CA VAL A 457 -2.72 8.77 -4.12
C VAL A 457 -2.16 8.82 -5.54
N VAL A 458 -2.41 7.77 -6.33
CA VAL A 458 -1.89 7.59 -7.70
C VAL A 458 -2.73 8.32 -8.74
N THR A 459 -4.07 8.39 -8.57
CA THR A 459 -4.98 8.97 -9.56
C THR A 459 -4.50 10.34 -10.09
N PRO A 460 -4.53 10.57 -11.41
CA PRO A 460 -4.12 11.84 -12.00
C PRO A 460 -5.18 12.95 -11.80
N PHE A 461 -6.38 12.60 -11.33
CA PHE A 461 -7.51 13.51 -11.19
C PHE A 461 -7.46 14.29 -9.86
N LYS A 462 -7.20 15.60 -9.94
CA LYS A 462 -6.98 16.48 -8.78
C LYS A 462 -8.18 16.56 -7.83
N ASP A 463 -9.41 16.38 -8.32
CA ASP A 463 -10.64 16.38 -7.52
C ASP A 463 -10.78 15.13 -6.64
N VAL A 464 -10.21 14.01 -7.08
CA VAL A 464 -10.22 12.75 -6.34
C VAL A 464 -8.93 12.56 -5.55
N ARG A 465 -7.79 13.10 -6.00
CA ARG A 465 -6.47 12.80 -5.45
C ARG A 465 -6.29 13.28 -3.99
N LEU A 466 -5.88 12.36 -3.12
CA LEU A 466 -5.63 12.61 -1.68
C LEU A 466 -4.19 12.21 -1.29
N PRO A 467 -3.16 13.02 -1.60
CA PRO A 467 -1.76 12.67 -1.34
C PRO A 467 -1.43 12.52 0.15
N TYR A 468 -2.24 13.11 1.04
CA TYR A 468 -2.04 13.02 2.49
C TYR A 468 -2.40 11.65 3.10
N LEU A 469 -2.96 10.71 2.32
CA LEU A 469 -3.23 9.34 2.78
C LEU A 469 -1.95 8.51 2.91
N LEU A 470 -0.94 8.78 2.05
CA LEU A 470 0.38 8.16 2.10
C LEU A 470 1.47 9.24 1.97
N PRO A 471 1.69 10.08 3.01
CA PRO A 471 2.68 11.15 2.99
C PRO A 471 4.10 10.59 3.23
N ALA A 472 4.51 9.65 2.38
CA ALA A 472 5.76 8.92 2.52
C ALA A 472 6.97 9.85 2.38
N ASP A 473 6.97 10.77 1.42
CA ASP A 473 8.06 11.74 1.23
C ASP A 473 8.25 12.64 2.46
N GLU A 474 7.15 13.16 3.01
CA GLU A 474 7.21 14.00 4.22
C GLU A 474 7.82 13.21 5.39
N THR A 475 7.43 11.95 5.52
CA THR A 475 7.86 11.07 6.60
C THR A 475 9.33 10.66 6.44
N VAL A 476 9.79 10.36 5.22
CA VAL A 476 11.21 10.14 4.90
C VAL A 476 12.02 11.40 5.21
N SER A 477 11.52 12.57 4.81
CA SER A 477 12.21 13.84 5.06
C SER A 477 12.40 14.13 6.56
N ASP A 478 11.48 13.67 7.42
CA ASP A 478 11.57 13.79 8.87
C ASP A 478 12.65 12.89 9.49
N GLY A 479 13.04 11.81 8.81
CA GLY A 479 13.98 10.79 9.27
C GLY A 479 15.26 11.33 9.95
N PRO A 480 16.02 12.25 9.32
CA PRO A 480 17.21 12.84 9.93
C PRO A 480 16.94 13.53 11.27
N LEU A 481 15.81 14.21 11.45
CA LEU A 481 15.46 14.85 12.73
C LEU A 481 15.07 13.81 13.77
N LEU A 482 14.34 12.77 13.37
CA LEU A 482 13.99 11.65 14.25
C LEU A 482 15.24 10.92 14.75
N ALA A 483 16.25 10.74 13.89
CA ALA A 483 17.54 10.18 14.30
C ALA A 483 18.28 11.07 15.33
N HIS A 484 18.12 12.40 15.27
CA HIS A 484 18.63 13.30 16.33
C HIS A 484 17.85 13.11 17.63
N CYS A 485 16.52 12.92 17.57
CA CYS A 485 15.70 12.60 18.73
C CYS A 485 16.12 11.27 19.39
N ASP A 486 16.46 10.25 18.61
CA ASP A 486 16.97 8.97 19.12
C ASP A 486 18.31 9.15 19.86
N LYS A 487 19.22 9.97 19.34
CA LYS A 487 20.49 10.32 20.02
C LYS A 487 20.25 11.07 21.34
N LEU A 488 19.33 12.03 21.34
CA LEU A 488 18.93 12.76 22.55
C LEU A 488 18.32 11.83 23.59
N LEU A 489 17.47 10.89 23.16
CA LEU A 489 16.86 9.89 24.03
C LEU A 489 17.90 8.99 24.68
N ASN A 490 18.88 8.52 23.92
CA ASN A 490 19.97 7.69 24.44
C ASN A 490 20.87 8.48 25.41
N SER A 491 21.15 9.75 25.12
CA SER A 491 21.91 10.62 26.03
C SER A 491 21.15 10.87 27.34
N LEU A 492 19.84 11.11 27.27
CA LEU A 492 18.98 11.25 28.45
C LEU A 492 18.98 9.99 29.31
N LYS A 493 18.89 8.79 28.70
CA LYS A 493 18.98 7.50 29.43
C LYS A 493 20.29 7.36 30.20
N VAL A 494 21.41 7.75 29.59
CA VAL A 494 22.73 7.70 30.24
C VAL A 494 22.77 8.67 31.42
N MET A 495 22.30 9.90 31.23
CA MET A 495 22.25 10.90 32.28
C MET A 495 21.37 10.49 33.47
N GLU A 496 20.18 9.93 33.21
CA GLU A 496 19.32 9.40 34.27
C GLU A 496 20.02 8.25 35.01
N LYS A 497 20.67 7.33 34.28
CA LYS A 497 21.40 6.20 34.87
C LYS A 497 22.53 6.64 35.80
N GLU A 498 23.23 7.73 35.50
CA GLU A 498 24.27 8.30 36.38
C GLU A 498 23.72 8.81 37.72
N ARG A 499 22.45 9.23 37.73
CA ARG A 499 21.74 9.82 38.87
C ARG A 499 20.93 8.79 39.68
N ILE A 500 20.68 7.63 39.09
CA ILE A 500 20.10 6.48 39.78
C ILE A 500 21.15 5.83 40.68
N LYS A 501 20.79 5.52 41.93
CA LYS A 501 21.64 4.70 42.82
C LYS A 501 21.32 3.22 42.62
N PRO A 502 22.16 2.42 41.93
CA PRO A 502 21.81 1.06 41.53
C PRO A 502 21.54 0.14 42.72
N THR A 503 22.26 0.38 43.84
CA THR A 503 22.18 -0.41 45.07
C THR A 503 20.86 -0.29 45.81
N VAL A 504 20.07 0.76 45.54
CA VAL A 504 18.81 1.04 46.27
C VAL A 504 17.62 1.09 45.30
N TRP A 505 17.86 1.34 44.01
CA TRP A 505 16.84 1.57 42.99
C TRP A 505 15.75 0.49 42.93
N ALA A 506 16.15 -0.78 42.93
CA ALA A 506 15.20 -1.89 42.84
C ALA A 506 14.22 -1.93 44.03
N ASP A 507 14.71 -1.59 45.23
CA ASP A 507 13.92 -1.62 46.46
C ASP A 507 13.00 -0.41 46.61
N ILE A 508 13.41 0.77 46.12
CA ILE A 508 12.61 2.00 46.22
C ILE A 508 11.69 2.22 45.02
N LYS A 509 11.87 1.49 43.91
CA LYS A 509 11.07 1.64 42.68
C LYS A 509 9.55 1.64 42.92
N PRO A 510 8.97 0.78 43.78
CA PRO A 510 7.53 0.81 44.06
C PRO A 510 7.05 2.08 44.77
N TRP A 511 7.96 2.80 45.43
CA TRP A 511 7.69 3.98 46.24
C TRP A 511 7.94 5.29 45.48
N LEU A 512 8.52 5.22 44.27
CA LEU A 512 8.79 6.37 43.42
C LEU A 512 7.46 6.98 42.92
N THR A 513 7.42 8.31 42.90
CA THR A 513 6.34 9.01 42.23
C THR A 513 6.49 8.82 40.73
N ASN A 514 5.44 8.27 40.10
CA ASN A 514 5.45 8.08 38.65
C ASN A 514 5.15 9.39 37.92
N TRP A 515 5.91 9.68 36.88
CA TRP A 515 5.64 10.81 36.00
C TRP A 515 4.71 10.40 34.85
N GLN A 516 3.96 11.40 34.38
CA GLN A 516 3.11 11.32 33.19
C GLN A 516 3.67 12.27 32.14
N MET A 517 3.40 11.99 30.86
CA MET A 517 3.91 12.84 29.76
C MET A 517 3.46 14.30 29.92
N ASP A 518 2.24 14.52 30.40
CA ASP A 518 1.69 15.87 30.57
C ASP A 518 2.48 16.69 31.60
N HIS A 519 3.11 16.03 32.59
CA HIS A 519 4.03 16.68 33.53
C HIS A 519 5.32 17.14 32.83
N LEU A 520 5.90 16.29 31.96
CA LEU A 520 7.09 16.65 31.19
C LEU A 520 6.80 17.80 30.23
N LEU A 521 5.66 17.74 29.52
CA LEU A 521 5.27 18.79 28.59
C LEU A 521 5.03 20.12 29.30
N ALA A 522 4.34 20.11 30.45
CA ALA A 522 4.12 21.31 31.27
C ALA A 522 5.44 21.90 31.76
N ALA A 523 6.35 21.09 32.28
CA ALA A 523 7.66 21.51 32.75
C ALA A 523 8.51 22.11 31.62
N GLY A 524 8.48 21.53 30.41
CA GLY A 524 9.26 22.00 29.26
C GLY A 524 8.85 23.38 28.77
N ILE A 525 7.55 23.64 28.68
CA ILE A 525 7.01 24.94 28.26
C ILE A 525 7.00 25.99 29.39
N GLY A 526 7.30 25.60 30.62
CA GLY A 526 7.26 26.48 31.80
C GLY A 526 5.84 26.75 32.31
N SER A 527 4.91 25.83 32.09
CA SER A 527 3.54 25.90 32.60
C SER A 527 3.39 25.12 33.91
N ASN A 528 2.64 25.68 34.86
CA ASN A 528 2.27 25.01 36.10
C ASN A 528 0.99 24.16 35.95
N LYS A 529 0.37 24.14 34.77
CA LYS A 529 -0.84 23.35 34.48
C LYS A 529 -0.54 22.25 33.46
N PRO A 530 -1.01 21.01 33.67
CA PRO A 530 -0.90 19.94 32.68
C PRO A 530 -1.65 20.35 31.42
N ARG A 531 -1.04 20.12 30.26
CA ARG A 531 -1.60 20.50 28.97
C ARG A 531 -2.24 19.29 28.33
N GLN A 532 -3.42 19.46 27.73
CA GLN A 532 -4.00 18.42 26.87
C GLN A 532 -3.08 18.21 25.66
N ARG A 533 -2.79 16.95 25.34
CA ARG A 533 -2.01 16.58 24.15
C ARG A 533 -2.68 17.12 22.89
N PHE A 534 -1.86 17.62 21.97
CA PHE A 534 -2.36 18.01 20.65
C PHE A 534 -2.85 16.76 19.91
N THR A 535 -3.99 16.85 19.23
CA THR A 535 -4.38 15.83 18.24
C THR A 535 -3.78 16.27 16.89
N PRO A 536 -3.09 15.39 16.13
CA PRO A 536 -2.61 15.73 14.81
C PRO A 536 -3.75 16.23 13.90
N ASN A 537 -3.45 17.15 12.98
CA ASN A 537 -4.45 17.64 12.01
C ASN A 537 -4.66 16.70 10.82
N LEU A 538 -4.07 15.50 10.82
CA LEU A 538 -4.20 14.54 9.74
C LEU A 538 -5.39 13.62 10.03
N ILE A 539 -6.56 14.03 9.55
CA ILE A 539 -7.85 13.34 9.68
C ILE A 539 -7.75 11.80 9.54
N PRO A 540 -7.08 11.22 8.52
CA PRO A 540 -7.04 9.76 8.37
C PRO A 540 -6.36 9.03 9.52
N TYR A 541 -5.43 9.67 10.25
CA TYR A 541 -4.67 9.03 11.33
C TYR A 541 -5.21 9.31 12.73
N ASN A 542 -6.24 10.15 12.86
CA ASN A 542 -6.74 10.57 14.18
C ASN A 542 -7.27 9.42 15.02
N HIS A 543 -7.91 8.43 14.39
CA HIS A 543 -8.41 7.28 15.11
C HIS A 543 -7.25 6.38 15.60
N PHE A 544 -6.21 6.16 14.78
CA PHE A 544 -4.99 5.44 15.18
C PHE A 544 -4.28 6.16 16.32
N TYR A 545 -4.19 7.49 16.23
CA TYR A 545 -3.59 8.31 17.29
C TYR A 545 -4.29 8.09 18.62
N ARG A 546 -5.63 8.15 18.67
CA ARG A 546 -6.41 7.89 19.89
C ARG A 546 -6.23 6.46 20.40
N ARG A 547 -6.34 5.46 19.52
CA ARG A 547 -6.25 4.04 19.88
C ARG A 547 -4.87 3.68 20.43
N TRP A 548 -3.80 4.12 19.76
CA TRP A 548 -2.43 3.76 20.13
C TRP A 548 -1.86 4.55 21.30
N GLN A 549 -2.49 5.66 21.69
CA GLN A 549 -2.10 6.41 22.87
C GLN A 549 -2.58 5.80 24.19
N LEU A 550 -3.58 4.92 24.18
CA LEU A 550 -4.15 4.32 25.40
C LEU A 550 -3.50 2.97 25.75
N PRO A 551 -3.25 2.68 27.04
CA PRO A 551 -3.34 3.59 28.20
C PRO A 551 -2.17 4.59 28.23
N MET A 552 -2.34 5.78 28.82
CA MET A 552 -1.23 6.76 28.89
C MET A 552 0.02 6.15 29.56
N ALA A 553 1.19 6.41 28.97
CA ALA A 553 2.45 5.94 29.54
C ALA A 553 2.72 6.64 30.88
N ILE A 554 3.09 5.85 31.89
CA ILE A 554 3.39 6.27 33.25
C ILE A 554 4.71 5.61 33.64
N ASN A 555 5.69 6.38 34.08
CA ASN A 555 7.00 5.84 34.43
C ASN A 555 7.77 6.75 35.41
N PRO A 556 8.57 6.21 36.35
CA PRO A 556 9.44 7.03 37.19
C PRO A 556 10.57 7.73 36.43
N LEU A 557 10.94 7.28 35.22
CA LEU A 557 12.00 7.87 34.40
C LEU A 557 11.41 8.61 33.19
N ALA A 558 11.92 9.83 32.94
CA ALA A 558 11.46 10.64 31.83
C ALA A 558 11.90 10.03 30.49
N SER A 559 13.09 9.43 30.41
CA SER A 559 13.52 8.75 29.19
C SER A 559 12.66 7.53 28.84
N GLU A 560 12.21 6.75 29.82
CA GLU A 560 11.31 5.61 29.60
C GLU A 560 9.93 6.09 29.15
N LEU A 561 9.44 7.18 29.74
CA LEU A 561 8.18 7.82 29.37
C LEU A 561 8.19 8.38 27.92
N ILE A 562 9.29 9.05 27.53
CA ILE A 562 9.51 9.54 26.16
C ILE A 562 9.64 8.37 25.19
N ALA A 563 10.42 7.34 25.54
CA ALA A 563 10.61 6.15 24.71
C ALA A 563 9.30 5.40 24.45
N GLU A 564 8.49 5.20 25.50
CA GLU A 564 7.20 4.52 25.39
C GLU A 564 6.21 5.33 24.55
N THR A 565 6.19 6.65 24.73
CA THR A 565 5.34 7.55 23.92
C THR A 565 5.80 7.57 22.46
N ALA A 566 7.11 7.60 22.19
CA ALA A 566 7.67 7.54 20.85
C ALA A 566 7.35 6.22 20.15
N ARG A 567 7.53 5.08 20.83
CA ARG A 567 7.20 3.74 20.28
C ARG A 567 5.75 3.64 19.82
N ARG A 568 4.85 4.35 20.52
CA ARG A 568 3.42 4.36 20.20
C ARG A 568 3.04 5.32 19.07
N GLY A 569 3.95 6.19 18.63
CA GLY A 569 3.65 7.30 17.73
C GLY A 569 2.84 8.41 18.39
N GLY A 570 3.03 8.56 19.71
CA GLY A 570 2.20 9.39 20.56
C GLY A 570 2.52 10.88 20.55
N PHE A 571 3.55 11.34 19.83
CA PHE A 571 3.82 12.75 19.65
C PHE A 571 3.03 13.30 18.46
N ALA A 572 2.47 14.50 18.59
CA ALA A 572 1.77 15.20 17.52
C ALA A 572 2.71 16.04 16.64
N SER A 573 3.85 16.50 17.19
CA SER A 573 4.82 17.33 16.46
C SER A 573 6.22 17.29 17.07
N PHE A 574 7.21 17.78 16.32
CA PHE A 574 8.56 17.98 16.84
C PHE A 574 8.62 18.94 18.02
N TYR A 575 7.74 19.94 18.10
CA TYR A 575 7.69 20.86 19.25
C TYR A 575 7.30 20.14 20.55
N GLU A 576 6.44 19.13 20.46
CA GLU A 576 6.07 18.31 21.62
C GLU A 576 7.24 17.41 22.07
N ILE A 577 8.02 16.87 21.12
CA ILE A 577 9.25 16.13 21.41
C ILE A 577 10.26 17.06 22.12
N ILE A 578 10.49 18.26 21.58
CA ILE A 578 11.41 19.25 22.17
C ILE A 578 10.95 19.62 23.58
N ALA A 579 9.66 19.91 23.78
CA ALA A 579 9.11 20.22 25.10
C ALA A 579 9.28 19.07 26.10
N ALA A 580 9.08 17.82 25.67
CA ALA A 580 9.28 16.66 26.53
C ALA A 580 10.74 16.53 26.97
N PHE A 581 11.70 16.75 26.07
CA PHE A 581 13.13 16.76 26.42
C PHE A 581 13.50 17.95 27.31
N GLU A 582 13.02 19.16 27.02
CA GLU A 582 13.25 20.34 27.86
C GLU A 582 12.68 20.15 29.27
N GLY A 583 11.50 19.54 29.38
CA GLY A 583 10.87 19.19 30.65
C GLY A 583 11.67 18.13 31.42
N ALA A 584 12.11 17.07 30.73
CA ALA A 584 12.97 16.05 31.33
C ALA A 584 14.27 16.67 31.88
N LEU A 585 14.93 17.54 31.11
CA LEU A 585 16.17 18.23 31.54
C LEU A 585 15.96 19.22 32.69
N ARG A 586 14.77 19.81 32.82
CA ARG A 586 14.43 20.68 33.95
C ARG A 586 14.16 19.87 35.21
N LEU A 587 13.45 18.75 35.07
CA LEU A 587 13.10 17.89 36.18
C LEU A 587 14.28 17.06 36.69
N ILE A 588 15.22 16.66 35.83
CA ILE A 588 16.26 15.70 36.21
C ILE A 588 17.09 16.14 37.44
N ASP A 589 17.38 17.44 37.54
CA ASP A 589 18.18 18.06 38.61
C ASP A 589 17.32 18.99 39.51
N ASP A 590 15.98 18.91 39.44
CA ASP A 590 15.10 19.73 40.28
C ASP A 590 15.21 19.33 41.76
N PRO A 591 15.40 20.30 42.68
CA PRO A 591 15.65 19.99 44.09
C PRO A 591 14.44 19.44 44.84
N ARG A 592 13.22 19.60 44.32
CA ARG A 592 11.97 19.17 44.97
C ARG A 592 11.33 17.99 44.25
N PHE A 593 11.24 18.07 42.93
CA PHE A 593 10.52 17.11 42.10
C PHE A 593 11.43 16.25 41.24
N GLY A 594 12.75 16.46 41.32
CA GLY A 594 13.71 15.78 40.46
C GLY A 594 14.07 14.37 40.87
N LEU A 595 14.89 13.70 40.05
CA LEU A 595 15.12 12.26 40.18
C LEU A 595 15.79 11.89 41.50
N LEU A 596 16.74 12.70 41.99
CA LEU A 596 17.38 12.48 43.29
C LEU A 596 16.44 12.81 44.46
N ALA A 597 15.64 13.87 44.35
CA ALA A 597 14.66 14.26 45.36
C ALA A 597 13.55 13.19 45.50
N ASN A 598 13.01 12.71 44.39
CA ASN A 598 12.02 11.63 44.34
C ASN A 598 12.57 10.33 44.92
N GLN A 599 13.84 9.99 44.66
CA GLN A 599 14.47 8.81 45.27
C GLN A 599 14.65 8.97 46.79
N ARG A 600 15.00 10.17 47.30
CA ARG A 600 15.10 10.43 48.74
C ARG A 600 13.74 10.31 49.43
N GLU A 601 12.71 10.92 48.85
CA GLU A 601 11.35 10.84 49.37
C GLU A 601 10.81 9.41 49.34
N ALA A 602 11.05 8.66 48.26
CA ALA A 602 10.70 7.26 48.15
C ALA A 602 11.40 6.39 49.21
N LEU A 603 12.67 6.67 49.48
CA LEU A 603 13.42 5.99 50.55
C LEU A 603 12.85 6.32 51.94
N GLU A 604 12.47 7.57 52.20
CA GLU A 604 11.80 7.96 53.45
C GLU A 604 10.44 7.28 53.62
N ARG A 605 9.63 7.22 52.56
CA ARG A 605 8.36 6.48 52.55
C ARG A 605 8.59 4.99 52.80
N GLY A 606 9.61 4.39 52.17
CA GLY A 606 10.02 3.01 52.41
C GLY A 606 10.46 2.76 53.84
N ARG A 607 11.25 3.66 54.45
CA ARG A 607 11.69 3.59 55.85
C ARG A 607 10.52 3.66 56.84
N LYS A 608 9.49 4.46 56.55
CA LYS A 608 8.27 4.52 57.36
C LYS A 608 7.49 3.20 57.33
N HIS A 609 7.59 2.46 56.23
CA HIS A 609 6.89 1.19 56.05
C HIS A 609 7.67 -0.02 56.59
N ASP A 610 8.96 -0.12 56.27
CA ASP A 610 9.85 -1.20 56.72
C ASP A 610 11.22 -0.65 57.17
N PRO A 611 11.34 -0.25 58.45
CA PRO A 611 12.57 0.29 58.99
C PRO A 611 13.75 -0.69 58.95
N LYS A 612 13.47 -2.01 59.05
CA LYS A 612 14.51 -3.05 59.09
C LYS A 612 15.19 -3.22 57.73
N LYS A 613 14.42 -3.10 56.64
CA LYS A 613 14.95 -3.20 55.27
C LYS A 613 15.63 -1.91 54.81
N PHE A 614 15.04 -0.75 55.08
CA PHE A 614 15.49 0.53 54.48
C PHE A 614 16.35 1.42 55.40
N GLY A 615 16.50 1.07 56.68
CA GLY A 615 17.17 1.92 57.68
C GLY A 615 18.62 2.26 57.36
N ASN A 616 19.37 1.32 56.76
CA ASN A 616 20.81 1.49 56.47
C ASN A 616 21.10 2.00 55.05
N MET A 617 20.08 2.17 54.20
CA MET A 617 20.27 2.63 52.82
C MET A 617 20.42 4.15 52.79
N ALA A 618 21.30 4.69 51.94
CA ALA A 618 21.50 6.14 51.81
C ALA A 618 21.70 6.57 50.35
N ILE A 619 21.20 7.75 50.02
CA ILE A 619 21.33 8.38 48.69
C ILE A 619 22.21 9.62 48.84
N HIS A 620 23.53 9.42 48.81
CA HIS A 620 24.50 10.51 48.87
C HIS A 620 24.75 11.10 47.49
N ASP A 621 24.76 12.43 47.43
CA ASP A 621 25.08 13.18 46.23
C ASP A 621 26.59 13.13 45.96
N LYS A 622 27.02 12.95 44.71
CA LYS A 622 28.46 13.01 44.36
C LYS A 622 28.99 14.45 44.35
N GLY A 623 28.15 15.45 44.64
CA GLY A 623 28.47 16.88 44.45
C GLY A 623 29.11 17.65 45.62
N ALA A 624 29.24 17.11 46.84
CA ALA A 624 29.74 17.92 47.97
C ALA A 624 30.85 17.25 48.82
N GLY A 625 31.00 15.93 48.76
CA GLY A 625 31.99 15.22 49.59
C GLY A 625 33.43 15.28 49.07
N GLY A 626 33.62 15.45 47.76
CA GLY A 626 34.95 15.43 47.13
C GLY A 626 35.80 16.67 47.42
N MET A 627 35.16 17.84 47.56
CA MET A 627 35.89 19.10 47.78
C MET A 627 36.38 19.24 49.23
N MET A 628 35.63 18.68 50.21
CA MET A 628 36.09 18.63 51.61
C MET A 628 37.29 17.71 51.82
N MET A 629 37.35 16.58 51.10
CA MET A 629 38.46 15.61 51.19
C MET A 629 39.77 16.13 50.59
N VAL A 630 39.73 17.09 49.66
CA VAL A 630 40.92 17.71 49.06
C VAL A 630 41.33 19.00 49.78
N LEU A 631 40.40 19.73 50.39
CA LEU A 631 40.72 20.94 51.17
C LEU A 631 41.35 20.61 52.53
N LEU A 632 41.03 19.47 53.15
CA LEU A 632 41.60 19.06 54.45
C LEU A 632 43.13 18.80 54.38
N PRO A 633 43.66 18.05 53.40
CA PRO A 633 45.11 17.85 53.26
C PRO A 633 45.85 19.13 52.85
N VAL A 634 45.26 19.98 52.00
CA VAL A 634 45.89 21.23 51.54
C VAL A 634 45.92 22.28 52.66
N GLY A 635 44.85 22.38 53.45
CA GLY A 635 44.81 23.21 54.66
C GLY A 635 45.79 22.74 55.72
N MET A 636 45.94 21.42 55.92
CA MET A 636 46.88 20.83 56.88
C MET A 636 48.34 20.98 56.42
N MET A 637 48.65 20.87 55.12
CA MET A 637 49.99 21.16 54.61
C MET A 637 50.33 22.64 54.73
N GLY A 638 49.41 23.55 54.43
CA GLY A 638 49.59 24.99 54.62
C GLY A 638 49.83 25.38 56.08
N LEU A 639 49.10 24.73 57.01
CA LEU A 639 49.24 24.94 58.45
C LEU A 639 50.55 24.36 58.99
N ALA A 640 51.00 23.20 58.48
CA ALA A 640 52.30 22.62 58.82
C ALA A 640 53.47 23.47 58.30
N THR A 641 53.38 24.06 57.10
CA THR A 641 54.39 24.99 56.57
C THR A 641 54.42 26.32 57.32
N MET A 642 53.28 26.84 57.78
CA MET A 642 53.27 28.05 58.62
C MET A 642 53.85 27.78 60.01
N ILE A 643 53.58 26.63 60.62
CA ILE A 643 54.14 26.24 61.92
C ILE A 643 55.67 26.10 61.83
N PHE A 644 56.20 25.61 60.70
CA PHE A 644 57.65 25.49 60.49
C PHE A 644 58.36 26.83 60.19
N HIS A 645 57.66 27.82 59.63
CA HIS A 645 58.25 29.15 59.35
C HIS A 645 58.09 30.19 60.48
N PHE A 646 57.23 29.94 61.46
CA PHE A 646 57.01 30.86 62.60
C PHE A 646 57.68 30.43 63.91
N SER A 647 58.75 29.62 63.86
CA SER A 647 59.47 29.13 65.04
C SER A 647 60.23 30.20 65.87
N ALA A 648 59.95 31.49 65.67
CA ALA A 648 60.57 32.57 66.44
C ALA A 648 59.60 33.35 67.34
N ASN A 649 58.27 33.20 67.22
CA ASN A 649 57.29 33.98 68.02
C ASN A 649 56.09 33.12 68.45
N PHE A 650 56.29 32.30 69.48
CA PHE A 650 55.29 31.36 70.02
C PHE A 650 54.00 32.04 70.53
N GLY A 651 54.07 33.31 70.95
CA GLY A 651 52.93 34.06 71.48
C GLY A 651 51.87 34.47 70.45
N GLN A 652 52.26 34.68 69.18
CA GLN A 652 51.32 35.09 68.12
C GLN A 652 50.64 33.89 67.45
N ALA A 653 51.31 32.74 67.39
CA ALA A 653 50.76 31.50 66.84
C ALA A 653 49.62 30.92 67.71
N ALA A 654 49.75 31.00 69.03
CA ALA A 654 48.70 30.53 69.95
C ALA A 654 47.40 31.35 69.84
N GLY A 655 47.51 32.68 69.63
CA GLY A 655 46.35 33.55 69.43
C GLY A 655 45.58 33.26 68.14
N LEU A 656 46.29 32.92 67.06
CA LEU A 656 45.67 32.58 65.77
C LEU A 656 44.95 31.22 65.79
N VAL A 657 45.52 30.23 66.48
CA VAL A 657 44.92 28.89 66.62
C VAL A 657 43.63 28.95 67.47
N LEU A 658 43.64 29.74 68.55
CA LEU A 658 42.44 29.97 69.37
C LEU A 658 41.36 30.74 68.62
N ALA A 659 41.72 31.72 67.79
CA ALA A 659 40.77 32.45 66.95
C ALA A 659 40.12 31.54 65.87
N LEU A 660 40.90 30.66 65.24
CA LEU A 660 40.39 29.69 64.26
C LEU A 660 39.50 28.61 64.89
N LEU A 661 39.82 28.14 66.10
CA LEU A 661 38.96 27.24 66.87
C LEU A 661 37.66 27.94 67.31
N GLY A 662 37.72 29.22 67.67
CA GLY A 662 36.54 30.03 67.99
C GLY A 662 35.60 30.21 66.79
N VAL A 663 36.14 30.53 65.61
CA VAL A 663 35.36 30.66 64.36
C VAL A 663 34.80 29.30 63.91
N GLY A 664 35.58 28.22 64.05
CA GLY A 664 35.12 26.85 63.79
C GLY A 664 33.98 26.40 64.71
N GLY A 665 34.04 26.76 66.00
CA GLY A 665 32.98 26.48 66.98
C GLY A 665 31.68 27.25 66.69
N VAL A 666 31.79 28.51 66.25
CA VAL A 666 30.63 29.34 65.87
C VAL A 666 29.97 28.85 64.58
N LEU A 667 30.75 28.39 63.60
CA LEU A 667 30.24 27.76 62.38
C LEU A 667 29.54 26.42 62.65
N MET A 668 30.09 25.57 63.52
CA MET A 668 29.42 24.31 63.92
C MET A 668 28.12 24.55 64.69
N MET A 669 28.04 25.60 65.52
CA MET A 669 26.80 25.92 66.24
C MET A 669 25.70 26.47 65.32
N ASN A 670 26.04 27.22 64.26
CA ASN A 670 25.07 27.70 63.28
C ASN A 670 24.59 26.60 62.31
N MET A 671 25.39 25.57 62.05
CA MET A 671 24.98 24.43 61.21
C MET A 671 24.07 23.41 61.94
N LYS A 672 23.93 23.49 63.27
CA LYS A 672 23.04 22.62 64.05
C LYS A 672 21.60 23.17 64.21
N LYS A 673 21.33 24.35 63.65
CA LYS A 673 20.02 25.04 63.70
C LYS A 673 19.41 25.34 62.31
N GLY A 674 19.91 24.70 61.24
CA GLY A 674 19.36 24.79 59.88
C GLY A 674 18.68 23.51 59.46
#